data_AF-R7BGW1-F1
#
_entry.id   AF-R7BGW1-F1
#
_cell.length_a   1.000
_cell.length_b   1.000
_cell.length_c   1.000
_cell.angle_alpha   90.00
_cell.angle_beta   90.00
_cell.angle_gamma   90.00
#
_symmetry.space_group_name_H-M   'P 1'
#
loop_
_entity.id
_entity.type
_entity.pdbx_description
1 polymer ?
#
loop_
_entity_poly.entity_id
_entity_poly.type
_entity_poly.pdbx_seq_one_letter_code
_entity_poly.pdbx_strand_id
1 'polypeptide(L)'
;MVYDSYEFGKYLMQLRRKDNIPMSVICDGICNVSTMSRIENGEKDVSKIVQDRLLGRLGVAPENFENMIFSDEYERWELRQNIISLIQREEMDEAEQLLEQLERSGRLFERSKSSEDSDAILELQFYLSMKAQISCYRHEDEKKLRKLYEDALRQTVTGLEAKQGYRDFFANKRLSVEEINLLIEYGRYMPEARGITFMRCIVEYIENLSLKKLAMAKVYPKAVYYLYLLEERKGISNDKKTRKLLQLVTDAIEYLRDSLRLFYLCELLDIKMQIIKKLEGTNTDRWDLMTESLENDSLIDESYMKNYGNTMEYSPEAQYIWCRHIRAVLHDIYERCMIREDTFEYGYIYVDVEVYCIEDVIRIRRNMLNMSMAKLSEKICSERTISRIEKKAVKPQRAIVHRLFERLGLSGEFSRTEIISSDIEAQELFLKLKNHLNCGECEKVDELIDIIKNKISMDIPQNKQVIMRLAACNKRIQRKLDDALYIQNIKDALECTLPYDIAVSEGEKYLSNEEMSCMNNILVCKSENCVEVNQCFEALLRINNEREKNINNYLSMYEFTMQVIASYMGDCGKYDESDEKEFTILYSMLINRRINITAMILYCMLWNDQQRKKKKIAMHRGIAGITEYKRCIILTTFKRNVGRYNFFCNHLVNEKKQDN
;
A
#
# COMPACT_ATOMS: atom_id res chain seq x y z
N MET A 1 -32.33 -8.17 -20.42
CA MET A 1 -31.93 -6.85 -19.87
C MET A 1 -30.42 -6.83 -19.82
N VAL A 2 -29.80 -6.00 -20.66
CA VAL A 2 -28.36 -5.71 -20.58
C VAL A 2 -28.18 -4.93 -19.27
N TYR A 3 -27.35 -5.46 -18.38
CA TYR A 3 -27.13 -4.91 -17.05
C TYR A 3 -26.36 -3.59 -17.19
N ASP A 4 -26.93 -2.48 -16.72
CA ASP A 4 -26.39 -1.13 -16.93
C ASP A 4 -25.43 -0.67 -15.80
N SER A 5 -25.01 -1.58 -14.91
CA SER A 5 -24.39 -1.22 -13.63
C SER A 5 -22.92 -1.61 -13.47
N TYR A 6 -22.16 -1.96 -14.51
CA TYR A 6 -20.73 -2.25 -14.30
C TYR A 6 -19.93 -0.94 -14.23
N GLU A 7 -19.83 -0.36 -13.04
CA GLU A 7 -19.16 0.93 -12.81
C GLU A 7 -17.67 0.84 -13.18
N PHE A 8 -17.05 -0.34 -13.05
CA PHE A 8 -15.64 -0.53 -13.42
C PHE A 8 -15.37 -0.29 -14.91
N GLY A 9 -16.19 -0.84 -15.82
CA GLY A 9 -15.99 -0.67 -17.27
C GLY A 9 -16.15 0.79 -17.70
N LYS A 10 -17.19 1.44 -17.15
CA LYS A 10 -17.45 2.88 -17.32
C LYS A 10 -16.30 3.71 -16.75
N TYR A 11 -15.79 3.38 -15.58
CA TYR A 11 -14.66 4.05 -14.93
C TYR A 11 -13.38 3.93 -15.78
N LEU A 12 -13.06 2.74 -16.27
CA LEU A 12 -11.91 2.48 -17.16
C LEU A 12 -11.99 3.34 -18.44
N MET A 13 -13.17 3.38 -19.06
CA MET A 13 -13.44 4.21 -20.23
C MET A 13 -13.25 5.70 -19.93
N GLN A 14 -13.80 6.19 -18.82
CA GLN A 14 -13.68 7.60 -18.44
C GLN A 14 -12.21 7.98 -18.20
N LEU A 15 -11.43 7.13 -17.52
CA LEU A 15 -10.01 7.39 -17.24
C LEU A 15 -9.22 7.52 -18.53
N ARG A 16 -9.42 6.55 -19.43
CA ARG A 16 -8.77 6.55 -20.74
C ARG A 16 -9.12 7.81 -21.54
N ARG A 17 -10.40 8.21 -21.55
CA ARG A 17 -10.86 9.39 -22.30
C ARG A 17 -10.35 10.70 -21.69
N LYS A 18 -10.26 10.79 -20.36
CA LYS A 18 -9.69 11.95 -19.65
C LYS A 18 -8.27 12.27 -20.14
N ASP A 19 -7.46 11.24 -20.34
CA ASP A 19 -6.06 11.38 -20.77
C ASP A 19 -5.85 11.23 -22.28
N ASN A 20 -6.93 11.18 -23.07
CA ASN A 20 -6.91 11.00 -24.53
C ASN A 20 -6.11 9.77 -25.01
N ILE A 21 -6.15 8.67 -24.26
CA ILE A 21 -5.38 7.47 -24.58
C ILE A 21 -6.19 6.57 -25.54
N PRO A 22 -5.61 6.12 -26.68
CA PRO A 22 -6.28 5.17 -27.57
C PRO A 22 -6.41 3.79 -26.92
N MET A 23 -7.52 3.07 -27.21
CA MET A 23 -7.70 1.68 -26.74
C MET A 23 -6.54 0.77 -27.17
N SER A 24 -6.05 0.94 -28.40
CA SER A 24 -4.94 0.16 -28.96
C SER A 24 -3.65 0.27 -28.17
N VAL A 25 -3.44 1.40 -27.47
CA VAL A 25 -2.23 1.60 -26.63
C VAL A 25 -2.37 0.89 -25.30
N ILE A 26 -3.57 0.93 -24.68
CA ILE A 26 -3.79 0.31 -23.36
C ILE A 26 -3.89 -1.22 -23.47
N CYS A 27 -4.49 -1.75 -24.53
CA CYS A 27 -4.67 -3.19 -24.67
C CYS A 27 -3.46 -3.90 -25.31
N ASP A 28 -2.47 -3.16 -25.82
CA ASP A 28 -1.29 -3.69 -26.54
C ASP A 28 -0.58 -4.79 -25.74
N GLY A 29 -0.42 -5.98 -26.33
CA GLY A 29 0.20 -7.14 -25.65
C GLY A 29 -0.64 -7.78 -24.53
N ILE A 30 -1.88 -7.33 -24.29
CA ILE A 30 -2.78 -7.93 -23.28
C ILE A 30 -3.99 -8.55 -23.96
N CYS A 31 -4.69 -7.77 -24.79
CA CYS A 31 -5.86 -8.23 -25.54
C CYS A 31 -6.09 -7.37 -26.80
N ASN A 32 -7.02 -7.80 -27.66
CA ASN A 32 -7.36 -7.03 -28.87
C ASN A 32 -8.34 -5.87 -28.59
N VAL A 33 -8.37 -4.89 -29.49
CA VAL A 33 -9.22 -3.67 -29.36
C VAL A 33 -10.71 -4.01 -29.23
N SER A 34 -11.19 -5.06 -29.92
CA SER A 34 -12.57 -5.52 -29.79
C SER A 34 -12.89 -6.03 -28.37
N THR A 35 -11.95 -6.73 -27.74
CA THR A 35 -12.06 -7.16 -26.35
C THR A 35 -12.06 -5.96 -25.41
N MET A 36 -11.14 -5.01 -25.60
CA MET A 36 -11.11 -3.78 -24.81
C MET A 36 -12.41 -2.97 -24.90
N SER A 37 -12.98 -2.83 -26.09
CA SER A 37 -14.27 -2.14 -26.28
C SER A 37 -15.40 -2.83 -25.51
N ARG A 38 -15.45 -4.16 -25.51
CA ARG A 38 -16.45 -4.92 -24.76
C ARG A 38 -16.26 -4.78 -23.25
N ILE A 39 -15.02 -4.67 -22.77
CA ILE A 39 -14.73 -4.40 -21.35
C ILE A 39 -15.26 -3.03 -20.95
N GLU A 40 -14.94 -1.98 -21.72
CA GLU A 40 -15.40 -0.61 -21.45
C GLU A 40 -16.92 -0.47 -21.46
N ASN A 41 -17.61 -1.23 -22.32
CA ASN A 41 -19.07 -1.25 -22.39
C ASN A 41 -19.74 -2.14 -21.32
N GLY A 42 -18.96 -2.85 -20.50
CA GLY A 42 -19.50 -3.83 -19.54
C GLY A 42 -20.08 -5.11 -20.19
N GLU A 43 -19.77 -5.35 -21.47
CA GLU A 43 -20.20 -6.53 -22.22
C GLU A 43 -19.28 -7.74 -22.01
N LYS A 44 -18.03 -7.51 -21.60
CA LYS A 44 -17.05 -8.56 -21.30
C LYS A 44 -16.37 -8.30 -19.96
N ASP A 45 -16.55 -9.25 -19.06
CA ASP A 45 -15.82 -9.31 -17.81
C ASP A 45 -14.37 -9.76 -18.01
N VAL A 46 -13.51 -9.34 -17.10
CA VAL A 46 -12.11 -9.74 -17.03
C VAL A 46 -11.73 -10.12 -15.61
N SER A 47 -10.74 -11.01 -15.50
CA SER A 47 -10.09 -11.35 -14.23
C SER A 47 -9.44 -10.12 -13.61
N LYS A 48 -9.26 -10.14 -12.30
CA LYS A 48 -8.58 -9.12 -11.52
C LYS A 48 -7.17 -8.84 -12.05
N ILE A 49 -6.37 -9.85 -12.38
CA ILE A 49 -5.01 -9.61 -12.91
C ILE A 49 -5.03 -8.78 -14.21
N VAL A 50 -6.04 -9.00 -15.06
CA VAL A 50 -6.23 -8.18 -16.27
C VAL A 50 -6.75 -6.79 -15.91
N GLN A 51 -7.69 -6.66 -14.97
CA GLN A 51 -8.16 -5.36 -14.46
C GLN A 51 -7.00 -4.52 -13.92
N ASP A 52 -6.18 -5.09 -13.04
CA ASP A 52 -5.03 -4.45 -12.41
C ASP A 52 -4.05 -3.95 -13.47
N ARG A 53 -3.77 -4.79 -14.49
CA ARG A 53 -2.86 -4.40 -15.56
C ARG A 53 -3.40 -3.22 -16.39
N LEU A 54 -4.69 -3.23 -16.73
CA LEU A 54 -5.32 -2.14 -17.49
C LEU A 54 -5.37 -0.84 -16.67
N LEU A 55 -5.72 -0.93 -15.37
CA LEU A 55 -5.69 0.20 -14.44
C LEU A 55 -4.27 0.77 -14.26
N GLY A 56 -3.27 -0.12 -14.14
CA GLY A 56 -1.87 0.26 -13.99
C GLY A 56 -1.36 1.06 -15.19
N ARG A 57 -1.76 0.71 -16.42
CA ARG A 57 -1.43 1.48 -17.63
C ARG A 57 -2.15 2.84 -17.71
N LEU A 58 -3.21 3.02 -16.94
CA LEU A 58 -3.92 4.29 -16.74
C LEU A 58 -3.44 5.05 -15.48
N GLY A 59 -2.35 4.61 -14.84
CA GLY A 59 -1.78 5.29 -13.67
C GLY A 59 -2.58 5.12 -12.38
N VAL A 60 -3.55 4.19 -12.34
CA VAL A 60 -4.33 3.88 -11.14
C VAL A 60 -3.72 2.69 -10.43
N ALA A 61 -3.40 2.90 -9.14
CA ALA A 61 -2.88 1.86 -8.27
C ALA A 61 -4.02 0.90 -7.83
N PRO A 62 -3.94 -0.41 -8.15
CA PRO A 62 -4.97 -1.41 -7.81
C PRO A 62 -5.26 -1.55 -6.32
N GLU A 63 -4.30 -1.20 -5.46
CA GLU A 63 -4.39 -1.30 -4.00
C GLU A 63 -5.41 -0.34 -3.37
N ASN A 64 -6.01 0.54 -4.18
CA ASN A 64 -7.11 1.41 -3.73
C ASN A 64 -8.48 0.72 -3.85
N PHE A 65 -8.53 -0.51 -4.34
CA PHE A 65 -9.76 -1.26 -4.57
C PHE A 65 -9.92 -2.37 -3.55
N GLU A 66 -11.15 -2.53 -3.05
CA GLU A 66 -11.60 -3.77 -2.43
C GLU A 66 -12.18 -4.66 -3.53
N ASN A 67 -11.71 -5.91 -3.60
CA ASN A 67 -11.95 -6.81 -4.73
C ASN A 67 -12.62 -8.11 -4.28
N MET A 68 -13.64 -8.51 -5.04
CA MET A 68 -14.42 -9.72 -4.87
C MET A 68 -14.19 -10.60 -6.10
N ILE A 69 -13.54 -11.74 -5.89
CA ILE A 69 -13.22 -12.68 -6.97
C ILE A 69 -13.78 -14.06 -6.66
N PHE A 70 -14.01 -14.84 -7.71
CA PHE A 70 -14.53 -16.20 -7.58
C PHE A 70 -13.44 -17.14 -7.05
N SER A 71 -13.85 -18.23 -6.40
CA SER A 71 -12.92 -19.17 -5.75
C SER A 71 -11.81 -19.70 -6.67
N ASP A 72 -12.11 -19.96 -7.94
CA ASP A 72 -11.12 -20.44 -8.92
C ASP A 72 -10.02 -19.41 -9.19
N GLU A 73 -10.37 -18.13 -9.19
CA GLU A 73 -9.43 -17.02 -9.33
C GLU A 73 -8.73 -16.70 -8.00
N TYR A 74 -9.45 -16.81 -6.88
CA TYR A 74 -8.93 -16.59 -5.54
C TYR A 74 -7.77 -17.54 -5.21
N GLU A 75 -7.91 -18.83 -5.51
CA GLU A 75 -6.85 -19.82 -5.28
C GLU A 75 -5.56 -19.48 -6.07
N ARG A 76 -5.69 -19.01 -7.32
CA ARG A 76 -4.53 -18.57 -8.12
C ARG A 76 -3.92 -17.28 -7.58
N TRP A 77 -4.75 -16.34 -7.16
CA TRP A 77 -4.28 -15.10 -6.54
C TRP A 77 -3.53 -15.38 -5.22
N GLU A 78 -4.09 -16.23 -4.35
CA GLU A 78 -3.50 -16.60 -3.06
C GLU A 78 -2.15 -17.29 -3.26
N LEU A 79 -2.05 -18.19 -4.24
CA LEU A 79 -0.78 -18.81 -4.60
C LEU A 79 0.29 -17.78 -5.00
N ARG A 80 -0.08 -16.75 -5.79
CA ARG A 80 0.84 -15.65 -6.16
C ARG A 80 1.27 -14.83 -4.95
N GLN A 81 0.36 -14.48 -4.05
CA GLN A 81 0.69 -13.74 -2.83
C GLN A 81 1.59 -14.53 -1.88
N ASN A 82 1.38 -15.85 -1.79
CA ASN A 82 2.25 -16.74 -1.01
C ASN A 82 3.68 -16.79 -1.58
N ILE A 83 3.84 -16.90 -2.91
CA ILE A 83 5.16 -16.82 -3.57
C ILE A 83 5.86 -15.50 -3.23
N ILE A 84 5.15 -14.38 -3.31
CA ILE A 84 5.70 -13.06 -2.98
C ILE A 84 6.14 -13.00 -1.51
N SER A 85 5.31 -13.48 -0.59
CA SER A 85 5.60 -13.48 0.83
C SER A 85 6.84 -14.33 1.17
N LEU A 86 7.04 -15.47 0.49
CA LEU A 86 8.21 -16.33 0.69
C LEU A 86 9.48 -15.63 0.19
N ILE A 87 9.44 -15.00 -1.00
CA ILE A 87 10.57 -14.21 -1.52
C ILE A 87 10.94 -13.08 -0.56
N GLN A 88 9.95 -12.35 -0.02
CA GLN A 88 10.17 -11.27 0.94
C GLN A 88 10.82 -11.74 2.26
N ARG A 89 10.56 -12.99 2.65
CA ARG A 89 11.16 -13.64 3.84
C ARG A 89 12.46 -14.39 3.54
N GLU A 90 12.95 -14.30 2.30
CA GLU A 90 14.15 -14.99 1.84
C GLU A 90 14.03 -16.54 1.82
N GLU A 91 12.80 -17.06 1.81
CA GLU A 91 12.45 -18.49 1.72
C GLU A 91 12.38 -18.93 0.25
N MET A 92 13.53 -18.91 -0.43
CA MET A 92 13.62 -19.06 -1.89
C MET A 92 13.27 -20.46 -2.41
N ASP A 93 13.57 -21.51 -1.63
CA ASP A 93 13.34 -22.89 -2.05
C ASP A 93 11.85 -23.23 -2.01
N GLU A 94 11.15 -22.81 -0.96
CA GLU A 94 9.69 -22.89 -0.86
C GLU A 94 9.00 -22.03 -1.93
N ALA A 95 9.52 -20.82 -2.18
CA ALA A 95 9.00 -19.95 -3.23
C ALA A 95 9.11 -20.61 -4.62
N GLU A 96 10.25 -21.24 -4.93
CA GLU A 96 10.45 -21.95 -6.20
C GLU A 96 9.50 -23.15 -6.34
N GLN A 97 9.24 -23.90 -5.27
CA GLN A 97 8.28 -25.01 -5.30
C GLN A 97 6.87 -24.55 -5.65
N LEU A 98 6.38 -23.47 -5.01
CA LEU A 98 5.07 -22.90 -5.33
C LEU A 98 5.03 -22.30 -6.74
N LEU A 99 6.13 -21.71 -7.20
CA LEU A 99 6.25 -21.16 -8.54
C LEU A 99 6.15 -22.25 -9.62
N GLU A 100 6.79 -23.40 -9.41
CA GLU A 100 6.68 -24.57 -10.30
C GLU A 100 5.28 -25.22 -10.23
N GLN A 101 4.60 -25.16 -9.08
CA GLN A 101 3.19 -25.57 -8.99
C GLN A 101 2.27 -24.66 -9.81
N LEU A 102 2.49 -23.33 -9.76
CA LEU A 102 1.72 -22.35 -10.54
C LEU A 102 1.86 -22.63 -12.05
N GLU A 103 3.07 -22.90 -12.52
CA GLU A 103 3.33 -23.26 -13.92
C GLU A 103 2.58 -24.54 -14.33
N ARG A 104 2.78 -25.65 -13.60
CA ARG A 104 2.26 -26.97 -13.98
C ARG A 104 0.74 -27.05 -13.92
N SER A 105 0.15 -26.52 -12.85
CA SER A 105 -1.31 -26.50 -12.68
C SER A 105 -1.99 -25.59 -13.69
N GLY A 106 -1.35 -24.46 -14.00
CA GLY A 106 -1.83 -23.49 -14.98
C GLY A 106 -1.60 -23.89 -16.43
N ARG A 107 -0.62 -24.77 -16.73
CA ARG A 107 -0.07 -25.00 -18.08
C ARG A 107 0.28 -23.68 -18.78
N LEU A 108 0.95 -22.80 -18.03
CA LEU A 108 1.12 -21.40 -18.41
C LEU A 108 1.83 -21.22 -19.75
N PHE A 109 2.91 -21.96 -20.00
CA PHE A 109 3.66 -21.88 -21.26
C PHE A 109 2.86 -22.30 -22.50
N GLU A 110 1.89 -23.21 -22.33
CA GLU A 110 1.04 -23.65 -23.44
C GLU A 110 -0.09 -22.65 -23.69
N ARG A 111 -0.75 -22.21 -22.61
CA ARG A 111 -1.89 -21.29 -22.68
C ARG A 111 -1.50 -19.88 -23.10
N SER A 112 -0.32 -19.39 -22.68
CA SER A 112 0.16 -18.05 -23.03
C SER A 112 0.42 -17.87 -24.53
N LYS A 113 0.57 -18.95 -25.29
CA LYS A 113 0.68 -18.90 -26.77
C LYS A 113 -0.62 -18.43 -27.42
N SER A 114 -1.76 -18.57 -26.75
CA SER A 114 -3.03 -18.04 -27.19
C SER A 114 -3.15 -16.56 -26.81
N SER A 115 -3.26 -15.68 -27.80
CA SER A 115 -3.50 -14.24 -27.57
C SER A 115 -4.89 -13.93 -27.01
N GLU A 116 -5.76 -14.93 -26.89
CA GLU A 116 -7.08 -14.80 -26.27
C GLU A 116 -7.07 -15.08 -24.76
N ASP A 117 -6.02 -15.71 -24.24
CA ASP A 117 -5.87 -16.05 -22.81
C ASP A 117 -5.02 -15.01 -22.08
N SER A 118 -5.60 -13.83 -21.89
CA SER A 118 -4.93 -12.70 -21.21
C SER A 118 -4.45 -13.06 -19.79
N ASP A 119 -5.16 -13.94 -19.09
CA ASP A 119 -4.77 -14.42 -17.75
C ASP A 119 -3.44 -15.17 -17.83
N ALA A 120 -3.31 -16.14 -18.73
CA ALA A 120 -2.09 -16.93 -18.89
C ALA A 120 -0.88 -16.09 -19.31
N ILE A 121 -1.08 -15.07 -20.15
CA ILE A 121 -0.02 -14.13 -20.55
C ILE A 121 0.53 -13.39 -19.31
N LEU A 122 -0.36 -12.85 -18.47
CA LEU A 122 0.04 -12.09 -17.29
C LEU A 122 0.60 -13.00 -16.18
N GLU A 123 0.03 -14.18 -15.99
CA GLU A 123 0.54 -15.19 -15.06
C GLU A 123 1.93 -15.71 -15.48
N LEU A 124 2.19 -15.88 -16.78
CA LEU A 124 3.52 -16.27 -17.26
C LEU A 124 4.54 -15.14 -17.07
N GLN A 125 4.17 -13.88 -17.29
CA GLN A 125 5.04 -12.74 -16.97
C GLN A 125 5.40 -12.73 -15.48
N PHE A 126 4.41 -12.91 -14.61
CA PHE A 126 4.64 -13.03 -13.17
C PHE A 126 5.59 -14.18 -12.86
N TYR A 127 5.35 -15.37 -13.44
CA TYR A 127 6.20 -16.55 -13.24
C TYR A 127 7.67 -16.26 -13.59
N LEU A 128 7.91 -15.73 -14.80
CA LEU A 128 9.26 -15.44 -15.27
C LEU A 128 9.94 -14.35 -14.43
N SER A 129 9.18 -13.36 -13.98
CA SER A 129 9.66 -12.31 -13.09
C SER A 129 10.09 -12.87 -11.73
N MET A 130 9.25 -13.68 -11.07
CA MET A 130 9.61 -14.29 -9.78
C MET A 130 10.80 -15.26 -9.93
N LYS A 131 10.85 -16.03 -11.02
CA LYS A 131 12.00 -16.89 -11.34
C LYS A 131 13.29 -16.10 -11.47
N ALA A 132 13.24 -14.94 -12.14
CA ALA A 132 14.39 -14.06 -12.26
C ALA A 132 14.85 -13.49 -10.89
N GLN A 133 13.93 -13.22 -9.96
CA GLN A 133 14.29 -12.80 -8.59
C GLN A 133 15.03 -13.90 -7.83
N ILE A 134 14.50 -15.12 -7.86
CA ILE A 134 15.11 -16.29 -7.21
C ILE A 134 16.51 -16.54 -7.80
N SER A 135 16.64 -16.52 -9.12
CA SER A 135 17.94 -16.62 -9.82
C SER A 135 18.89 -15.47 -9.44
N CYS A 136 18.39 -14.24 -9.30
CA CYS A 136 19.21 -13.09 -8.91
C CYS A 136 19.72 -13.23 -7.46
N TYR A 137 18.87 -13.70 -6.55
CA TYR A 137 19.24 -13.99 -5.16
C TYR A 137 20.34 -15.07 -5.09
N ARG A 138 20.27 -16.07 -5.96
CA ARG A 138 21.27 -17.14 -6.11
C ARG A 138 22.52 -16.73 -6.92
N HIS A 139 22.67 -15.44 -7.24
CA HIS A 139 23.81 -14.88 -7.98
C HIS A 139 24.06 -15.57 -9.35
N GLU A 140 22.99 -15.90 -10.08
CA GLU A 140 23.11 -16.48 -11.42
C GLU A 140 23.72 -15.48 -12.43
N ASP A 141 24.28 -16.01 -13.54
CA ASP A 141 24.93 -15.24 -14.59
C ASP A 141 24.06 -14.10 -15.16
N GLU A 142 24.65 -12.91 -15.30
CA GLU A 142 23.96 -11.70 -15.76
C GLU A 142 23.29 -11.85 -17.13
N LYS A 143 23.86 -12.63 -18.06
CA LYS A 143 23.25 -12.84 -19.38
C LYS A 143 22.00 -13.69 -19.27
N LYS A 144 22.02 -14.71 -18.40
CA LYS A 144 20.82 -15.53 -18.12
C LYS A 144 19.73 -14.71 -17.45
N LEU A 145 20.08 -13.90 -16.44
CA LEU A 145 19.13 -12.99 -15.78
C LEU A 145 18.51 -12.03 -16.79
N ARG A 146 19.33 -11.38 -17.62
CA ARG A 146 18.84 -10.49 -18.67
C ARG A 146 17.88 -11.20 -19.63
N LYS A 147 18.16 -12.47 -19.99
CA LYS A 147 17.28 -13.26 -20.85
C LYS A 147 15.94 -13.55 -20.20
N LEU A 148 15.91 -13.93 -18.92
CA LEU A 148 14.66 -14.12 -18.18
C LEU A 148 13.81 -12.85 -18.15
N TYR A 149 14.42 -11.69 -17.91
CA TYR A 149 13.71 -10.41 -17.94
C TYR A 149 13.19 -10.05 -19.33
N GLU A 150 13.98 -10.33 -20.37
CA GLU A 150 13.55 -10.16 -21.76
C GLU A 150 12.33 -11.05 -22.09
N ASP A 151 12.36 -12.31 -21.67
CA ASP A 151 11.26 -13.26 -21.90
C ASP A 151 9.99 -12.87 -21.14
N ALA A 152 10.13 -12.32 -19.93
CA ALA A 152 9.02 -11.75 -19.15
C ALA A 152 8.43 -10.50 -19.83
N LEU A 153 9.29 -9.60 -20.35
CA LEU A 153 8.86 -8.40 -21.06
C LEU A 153 8.07 -8.74 -22.33
N ARG A 154 8.54 -9.73 -23.10
CA ARG A 154 7.90 -10.14 -24.36
C ARG A 154 6.45 -10.59 -24.20
N GLN A 155 6.03 -10.97 -22.98
CA GLN A 155 4.64 -11.34 -22.73
C GLN A 155 3.67 -10.17 -22.92
N THR A 156 4.04 -8.94 -22.53
CA THR A 156 3.11 -7.79 -22.55
C THR A 156 3.66 -6.53 -23.23
N VAL A 157 4.98 -6.43 -23.42
CA VAL A 157 5.65 -5.27 -23.99
C VAL A 157 6.07 -5.57 -25.42
N THR A 158 5.26 -5.11 -26.38
CA THR A 158 5.55 -5.30 -27.81
C THR A 158 6.55 -4.26 -28.33
N GLY A 159 7.32 -4.61 -29.36
CA GLY A 159 8.13 -3.64 -30.11
C GLY A 159 9.47 -3.21 -29.49
N LEU A 160 9.88 -3.76 -28.34
CA LEU A 160 11.18 -3.46 -27.71
C LEU A 160 12.38 -3.80 -28.61
N GLU A 161 12.22 -4.80 -29.49
CA GLU A 161 13.26 -5.30 -30.40
C GLU A 161 13.39 -4.49 -31.70
N ALA A 162 12.47 -3.55 -31.93
CA ALA A 162 12.47 -2.77 -33.16
C ALA A 162 13.73 -1.90 -33.25
N LYS A 163 14.24 -1.69 -34.46
CA LYS A 163 15.46 -0.89 -34.72
C LYS A 163 15.30 0.62 -34.44
N GLN A 164 14.17 1.04 -33.88
CA GLN A 164 13.88 2.43 -33.53
C GLN A 164 14.63 2.85 -32.26
N GLY A 165 14.80 4.16 -32.04
CA GLY A 165 15.43 4.67 -30.82
C GLY A 165 14.57 4.41 -29.59
N TYR A 166 15.18 4.34 -28.39
CA TYR A 166 14.43 4.13 -27.15
C TYR A 166 13.37 5.22 -26.90
N ARG A 167 13.63 6.46 -27.31
CA ARG A 167 12.65 7.56 -27.22
C ARG A 167 11.40 7.28 -28.05
N ASP A 168 11.57 6.81 -29.29
CA ASP A 168 10.46 6.49 -30.18
C ASP A 168 9.66 5.27 -29.66
N PHE A 169 10.35 4.32 -29.03
CA PHE A 169 9.71 3.21 -28.32
C PHE A 169 8.81 3.72 -27.19
N PHE A 170 9.29 4.59 -26.30
CA PHE A 170 8.51 5.09 -25.18
C PHE A 170 7.37 6.05 -25.58
N ALA A 171 7.56 6.84 -26.65
CA ALA A 171 6.58 7.85 -27.09
C ALA A 171 5.18 7.27 -27.39
N ASN A 172 5.10 5.99 -27.78
CA ASN A 172 3.86 5.34 -28.18
C ASN A 172 3.37 4.30 -27.16
N LYS A 173 3.84 4.35 -25.91
CA LYS A 173 3.58 3.33 -24.89
C LYS A 173 2.91 3.89 -23.64
N ARG A 174 1.95 3.14 -23.12
CA ARG A 174 1.45 3.26 -21.75
C ARG A 174 1.77 1.96 -21.04
N LEU A 175 2.70 2.03 -20.10
CA LEU A 175 3.22 0.89 -19.37
C LEU A 175 2.78 0.94 -17.92
N SER A 176 2.46 -0.22 -17.37
CA SER A 176 2.20 -0.44 -15.95
C SER A 176 3.49 -0.42 -15.14
N VAL A 177 3.38 -0.34 -13.81
CA VAL A 177 4.54 -0.35 -12.90
C VAL A 177 5.34 -1.66 -13.00
N GLU A 178 4.67 -2.78 -13.24
CA GLU A 178 5.26 -4.10 -13.48
C GLU A 178 6.13 -4.09 -14.73
N GLU A 179 5.63 -3.52 -15.82
CA GLU A 179 6.36 -3.44 -17.11
C GLU A 179 7.56 -2.50 -17.02
N ILE A 180 7.38 -1.35 -16.37
CA ILE A 180 8.47 -0.41 -16.12
C ILE A 180 9.55 -1.07 -15.26
N ASN A 181 9.15 -1.80 -14.21
CA ASN A 181 10.08 -2.54 -13.38
C ASN A 181 10.89 -3.58 -14.18
N LEU A 182 10.23 -4.36 -15.04
CA LEU A 182 10.92 -5.33 -15.88
C LEU A 182 11.87 -4.66 -16.89
N LEU A 183 11.53 -3.47 -17.40
CA LEU A 183 12.45 -2.68 -18.23
C LEU A 183 13.67 -2.20 -17.44
N ILE A 184 13.49 -1.76 -16.18
CA ILE A 184 14.60 -1.39 -15.30
C ILE A 184 15.50 -2.60 -15.04
N GLU A 185 14.92 -3.75 -14.70
CA GLU A 185 15.64 -5.02 -14.48
C GLU A 185 16.35 -5.50 -15.76
N TYR A 186 15.74 -5.36 -16.92
CA TYR A 186 16.41 -5.66 -18.19
C TYR A 186 17.58 -4.70 -18.47
N GLY A 187 17.40 -3.41 -18.18
CA GLY A 187 18.34 -2.34 -18.41
C GLY A 187 19.62 -2.42 -17.58
N ARG A 188 19.52 -2.85 -16.32
CA ARG A 188 20.67 -2.91 -15.39
C ARG A 188 21.77 -3.89 -15.82
N TYR A 189 21.41 -4.90 -16.61
CA TYR A 189 22.32 -5.94 -17.16
C TYR A 189 22.73 -5.66 -18.60
N MET A 190 22.46 -4.47 -19.13
CA MET A 190 23.00 -4.04 -20.42
C MET A 190 24.45 -3.59 -20.30
N PRO A 191 25.23 -3.62 -21.40
CA PRO A 191 26.53 -2.94 -21.45
C PRO A 191 26.40 -1.47 -21.04
N GLU A 192 27.31 -0.99 -20.19
CA GLU A 192 27.19 0.27 -19.43
C GLU A 192 26.71 1.46 -20.26
N ALA A 193 27.35 1.75 -21.41
CA ALA A 193 26.98 2.90 -22.23
C ALA A 193 25.54 2.82 -22.78
N ARG A 194 25.09 1.61 -23.15
CA ARG A 194 23.71 1.37 -23.60
C ARG A 194 22.74 1.39 -22.42
N GLY A 195 23.12 0.76 -21.30
CA GLY A 195 22.33 0.74 -20.07
C GLY A 195 22.04 2.14 -19.52
N ILE A 196 23.05 3.02 -19.48
CA ILE A 196 22.89 4.43 -19.07
C ILE A 196 21.87 5.14 -19.97
N THR A 197 22.02 4.99 -21.29
CA THR A 197 21.12 5.63 -22.25
C THR A 197 19.69 5.12 -22.10
N PHE A 198 19.54 3.81 -21.91
CA PHE A 198 18.24 3.15 -21.72
C PHE A 198 17.57 3.59 -20.40
N MET A 199 18.30 3.56 -19.29
CA MET A 199 17.81 4.02 -17.98
C MET A 199 17.43 5.50 -17.98
N ARG A 200 18.20 6.36 -18.65
CA ARG A 200 17.83 7.79 -18.82
C ARG A 200 16.52 7.95 -19.56
N CYS A 201 16.26 7.14 -20.58
CA CYS A 201 14.97 7.14 -21.28
C CYS A 201 13.84 6.62 -20.40
N ILE A 202 14.09 5.63 -19.54
CA ILE A 202 13.08 5.14 -18.56
C ILE A 202 12.76 6.23 -17.53
N VAL A 203 13.77 6.90 -16.96
CA VAL A 203 13.57 8.02 -16.02
C VAL A 203 12.77 9.13 -16.69
N GLU A 204 13.19 9.58 -17.88
CA GLU A 204 12.46 10.59 -18.68
C GLU A 204 11.03 10.13 -19.00
N TYR A 205 10.81 8.85 -19.28
CA TYR A 205 9.48 8.30 -19.52
C TYR A 205 8.61 8.38 -18.26
N ILE A 206 9.12 7.93 -17.11
CA ILE A 206 8.39 7.95 -15.83
C ILE A 206 8.02 9.38 -15.43
N GLU A 207 8.94 10.35 -15.56
CA GLU A 207 8.69 11.77 -15.24
C GLU A 207 7.58 12.38 -16.10
N ASN A 208 7.42 11.90 -17.34
CA ASN A 208 6.40 12.37 -18.27
C ASN A 208 5.06 11.60 -18.16
N LEU A 209 5.00 10.54 -17.35
CA LEU A 209 3.75 9.86 -17.07
C LEU A 209 2.97 10.59 -15.97
N SER A 210 1.66 10.71 -16.16
CA SER A 210 0.73 11.16 -15.12
C SER A 210 0.46 10.05 -14.09
N LEU A 211 1.52 9.48 -13.50
CA LEU A 211 1.39 8.47 -12.46
C LEU A 211 0.97 9.10 -11.13
N LYS A 212 0.12 8.38 -10.38
CA LYS A 212 -0.16 8.71 -8.98
C LYS A 212 1.10 8.54 -8.12
N LYS A 213 1.17 9.27 -7.00
CA LYS A 213 2.34 9.31 -6.08
C LYS A 213 2.90 7.92 -5.73
N LEU A 214 2.02 6.97 -5.39
CA LEU A 214 2.45 5.61 -5.01
C LEU A 214 3.07 4.84 -6.18
N ALA A 215 2.56 4.99 -7.40
CA ALA A 215 3.13 4.34 -8.58
C ALA A 215 4.53 4.89 -8.89
N MET A 216 4.73 6.22 -8.74
CA MET A 216 6.06 6.83 -8.84
C MET A 216 7.03 6.23 -7.82
N ALA A 217 6.61 6.11 -6.56
CA ALA A 217 7.44 5.55 -5.49
C ALA A 217 7.88 4.10 -5.75
N LYS A 218 7.09 3.29 -6.47
CA LYS A 218 7.43 1.90 -6.80
C LYS A 218 8.56 1.77 -7.83
N VAL A 219 8.68 2.68 -8.80
CA VAL A 219 9.59 2.50 -9.95
C VAL A 219 10.64 3.59 -10.13
N TYR A 220 10.33 4.84 -9.80
CA TYR A 220 11.26 5.96 -9.99
C TYR A 220 12.51 5.83 -9.10
N PRO A 221 12.39 5.55 -7.78
CA PRO A 221 13.55 5.32 -6.90
C PRO A 221 14.50 4.24 -7.42
N LYS A 222 13.93 3.13 -7.89
CA LYS A 222 14.67 2.00 -8.47
C LYS A 222 15.40 2.39 -9.76
N ALA A 223 14.73 3.09 -10.67
CA ALA A 223 15.33 3.56 -11.91
C ALA A 223 16.51 4.52 -11.65
N VAL A 224 16.36 5.45 -10.71
CA VAL A 224 17.41 6.39 -10.29
C VAL A 224 18.57 5.66 -9.64
N TYR A 225 18.30 4.69 -8.75
CA TYR A 225 19.32 3.86 -8.12
C TYR A 225 20.20 3.15 -9.15
N TYR A 226 19.61 2.41 -10.10
CA TYR A 226 20.39 1.70 -11.10
C TYR A 226 21.04 2.63 -12.14
N LEU A 227 20.44 3.78 -12.44
CA LEU A 227 21.10 4.80 -13.25
C LEU A 227 22.38 5.31 -12.56
N TYR A 228 22.32 5.60 -11.26
CA TYR A 228 23.49 6.01 -10.48
C TYR A 228 24.58 4.94 -10.51
N LEU A 229 24.24 3.67 -10.23
CA LEU A 229 25.21 2.57 -10.24
C LEU A 229 25.91 2.39 -11.60
N LEU A 230 25.19 2.60 -12.71
CA LEU A 230 25.78 2.55 -14.05
C LEU A 230 26.70 3.74 -14.34
N GLU A 231 26.31 4.95 -13.93
CA GLU A 231 27.14 6.16 -14.09
C GLU A 231 28.38 6.11 -13.19
N GLU A 232 28.27 5.54 -11.99
CA GLU A 232 29.40 5.36 -11.08
C GLU A 232 30.42 4.36 -11.63
N ARG A 233 29.98 3.20 -12.14
CA ARG A 233 30.87 2.23 -12.80
C ARG A 233 31.63 2.82 -13.98
N LYS A 234 30.96 3.67 -14.78
CA LYS A 234 31.59 4.38 -15.90
C LYS A 234 32.56 5.49 -15.46
N GLY A 235 32.42 5.98 -14.24
CA GLY A 235 33.13 7.14 -13.71
C GLY A 235 32.39 8.46 -13.96
N ILE A 236 31.98 9.13 -12.89
CA ILE A 236 31.29 10.41 -12.95
C ILE A 236 32.33 11.54 -13.13
N SER A 237 32.44 12.06 -14.35
CA SER A 237 33.58 12.88 -14.76
C SER A 237 33.43 14.40 -14.59
N ASN A 238 32.28 14.92 -14.13
CA ASN A 238 32.06 16.38 -13.99
C ASN A 238 30.93 16.71 -13.00
N ASP A 239 31.16 17.70 -12.14
CA ASP A 239 30.21 18.34 -11.21
C ASP A 239 28.81 18.58 -11.77
N LYS A 240 28.67 18.99 -13.03
CA LYS A 240 27.34 19.20 -13.63
C LYS A 240 26.52 17.90 -13.67
N LYS A 241 27.16 16.76 -13.98
CA LYS A 241 26.51 15.45 -13.95
C LYS A 241 26.24 15.02 -12.52
N THR A 242 27.21 15.22 -11.62
CA THR A 242 27.09 14.92 -10.18
C THR A 242 25.90 15.65 -9.56
N ARG A 243 25.74 16.95 -9.83
CA ARG A 243 24.59 17.75 -9.37
C ARG A 243 23.27 17.31 -9.99
N LYS A 244 23.26 16.87 -11.26
CA LYS A 244 22.05 16.29 -11.87
C LYS A 244 21.65 14.98 -11.18
N LEU A 245 22.61 14.11 -10.84
CA LEU A 245 22.34 12.90 -10.09
C LEU A 245 21.84 13.20 -8.68
N LEU A 246 22.42 14.20 -8.00
CA LEU A 246 21.93 14.67 -6.70
C LEU A 246 20.45 15.09 -6.77
N GLN A 247 20.06 15.82 -7.81
CA GLN A 247 18.66 16.21 -8.01
C GLN A 247 17.76 14.99 -8.19
N LEU A 248 18.11 14.06 -9.08
CA LEU A 248 17.32 12.84 -9.31
C LEU A 248 17.15 12.00 -8.04
N VAL A 249 18.22 11.85 -7.24
CA VAL A 249 18.19 11.13 -5.96
C VAL A 249 17.34 11.87 -4.94
N THR A 250 17.42 13.20 -4.91
CA THR A 250 16.56 14.04 -4.05
C THR A 250 15.09 13.81 -4.38
N ASP A 251 14.73 13.87 -5.66
CA ASP A 251 13.35 13.66 -6.12
C ASP A 251 12.88 12.22 -5.84
N ALA A 252 13.75 11.22 -5.99
CA ALA A 252 13.45 9.83 -5.65
C ALA A 252 13.09 9.66 -4.16
N ILE A 253 13.88 10.26 -3.27
CA ILE A 253 13.59 10.26 -1.82
C ILE A 253 12.26 11.00 -1.54
N GLU A 254 11.97 12.07 -2.26
CA GLU A 254 10.69 12.79 -2.10
C GLU A 254 9.48 11.94 -2.51
N TYR A 255 9.54 11.20 -3.61
CA TYR A 255 8.46 10.28 -3.99
C TYR A 255 8.21 9.19 -2.92
N LEU A 256 9.28 8.70 -2.29
CA LEU A 256 9.20 7.74 -1.17
C LEU A 256 8.59 8.36 0.08
N ARG A 257 9.00 9.58 0.45
CA ARG A 257 8.43 10.35 1.57
C ARG A 257 6.95 10.62 1.39
N ASP A 258 6.57 11.10 0.21
CA ASP A 258 5.19 11.43 -0.14
C ASP A 258 4.26 10.21 -0.14
N SER A 259 4.82 9.01 -0.32
CA SER A 259 4.08 7.75 -0.34
C SER A 259 4.28 6.90 0.92
N LEU A 260 5.14 7.34 1.84
CA LEU A 260 5.52 6.62 3.07
C LEU A 260 5.99 5.18 2.76
N ARG A 261 6.95 5.08 1.84
CA ARG A 261 7.57 3.81 1.41
C ARG A 261 9.07 3.82 1.64
N LEU A 262 9.62 2.63 1.84
CA LEU A 262 11.04 2.39 2.13
C LEU A 262 11.79 1.73 0.97
N PHE A 263 11.16 1.57 -0.21
CA PHE A 263 11.78 0.96 -1.38
C PHE A 263 13.06 1.71 -1.78
N TYR A 264 14.20 1.02 -1.80
CA TYR A 264 15.51 1.60 -2.09
C TYR A 264 15.90 2.81 -1.22
N LEU A 265 15.21 3.06 -0.09
CA LEU A 265 15.42 4.29 0.67
C LEU A 265 16.80 4.32 1.32
N CYS A 266 17.23 3.22 1.95
CA CYS A 266 18.55 3.12 2.57
C CYS A 266 19.65 3.37 1.54
N GLU A 267 19.53 2.72 0.38
CA GLU A 267 20.46 2.82 -0.74
C GLU A 267 20.53 4.24 -1.31
N LEU A 268 19.38 4.91 -1.45
CA LEU A 268 19.33 6.29 -1.94
C LEU A 268 19.89 7.29 -0.93
N LEU A 269 19.68 7.08 0.37
CA LEU A 269 20.30 7.89 1.41
C LEU A 269 21.83 7.74 1.38
N ASP A 270 22.32 6.50 1.24
CA ASP A 270 23.75 6.19 1.15
C ASP A 270 24.37 6.84 -0.11
N ILE A 271 23.72 6.71 -1.27
CA ILE A 271 24.13 7.36 -2.52
C ILE A 271 24.11 8.89 -2.37
N LYS A 272 23.07 9.46 -1.76
CA LYS A 272 22.97 10.91 -1.59
C LYS A 272 24.13 11.44 -0.75
N MET A 273 24.44 10.79 0.36
CA MET A 273 25.59 11.14 1.21
C MET A 273 26.91 11.02 0.44
N GLN A 274 27.09 9.97 -0.37
CA GLN A 274 28.28 9.82 -1.23
C GLN A 274 28.40 10.93 -2.27
N ILE A 275 27.30 11.32 -2.92
CA ILE A 275 27.28 12.42 -3.90
C ILE A 275 27.64 13.75 -3.22
N ILE A 276 27.06 14.03 -2.04
CA ILE A 276 27.38 15.24 -1.28
C ILE A 276 28.86 15.22 -0.86
N LYS A 277 29.39 14.09 -0.39
CA LYS A 277 30.80 13.94 -0.04
C LYS A 277 31.74 14.22 -1.21
N LYS A 278 31.38 13.78 -2.43
CA LYS A 278 32.13 14.10 -3.66
C LYS A 278 32.13 15.59 -3.99
N LEU A 279 31.06 16.33 -3.65
CA LEU A 279 30.92 17.75 -3.94
C LEU A 279 31.53 18.66 -2.85
N GLU A 280 31.43 18.26 -1.59
CA GLU A 280 31.79 19.08 -0.41
C GLU A 280 33.15 18.70 0.20
N GLY A 281 33.72 17.55 -0.19
CA GLY A 281 35.03 17.11 0.27
C GLY A 281 35.09 16.88 1.78
N THR A 282 36.14 17.38 2.43
CA THR A 282 36.42 17.16 3.86
C THR A 282 35.42 17.82 4.81
N ASN A 283 34.53 18.69 4.32
CA ASN A 283 33.46 19.28 5.13
C ASN A 283 32.56 18.21 5.77
N THR A 284 32.37 17.07 5.09
CA THR A 284 31.52 15.99 5.59
C THR A 284 32.06 15.32 6.85
N ASP A 285 33.38 15.31 7.05
CA ASP A 285 33.98 14.63 8.22
C ASP A 285 33.58 15.34 9.53
N ARG A 286 33.38 16.67 9.47
CA ARG A 286 32.81 17.43 10.59
C ARG A 286 31.35 17.07 10.83
N TRP A 287 30.56 16.91 9.77
CA TRP A 287 29.13 16.57 9.89
C TRP A 287 28.94 15.14 10.41
N ASP A 288 29.85 14.21 10.08
CA ASP A 288 29.86 12.87 10.66
C ASP A 288 30.08 12.91 12.18
N LEU A 289 31.03 13.73 12.67
CA LEU A 289 31.26 13.91 14.11
C LEU A 289 30.04 14.52 14.83
N MET A 290 29.32 15.43 14.18
CA MET A 290 28.11 16.06 14.74
C MET A 290 26.96 15.06 14.93
N THR A 291 26.99 13.93 14.22
CA THR A 291 25.89 12.95 14.13
C THR A 291 26.29 11.56 14.63
N GLU A 292 27.40 11.46 15.39
CA GLU A 292 28.00 10.19 15.84
C GLU A 292 27.07 9.41 16.79
N SER A 293 26.33 10.10 17.67
CA SER A 293 25.42 9.48 18.63
C SER A 293 24.11 10.23 18.73
N LEU A 294 23.00 9.54 18.41
CA LEU A 294 21.65 10.08 18.57
C LEU A 294 21.35 10.50 20.01
N GLU A 295 21.90 9.80 21.02
CA GLU A 295 21.65 10.12 22.43
C GLU A 295 22.21 11.50 22.81
N ASN A 296 23.42 11.80 22.35
CA ASN A 296 24.12 13.06 22.65
C ASN A 296 23.86 14.17 21.62
N ASP A 297 23.14 13.87 20.54
CA ASP A 297 22.88 14.81 19.45
C ASP A 297 22.03 16.01 19.92
N SER A 298 22.61 17.20 19.89
CA SER A 298 21.93 18.44 20.29
C SER A 298 21.11 19.08 19.15
N LEU A 299 21.28 18.63 17.91
CA LEU A 299 20.59 19.16 16.73
C LEU A 299 19.13 18.71 16.67
N ILE A 300 18.81 17.57 17.30
CA ILE A 300 17.45 17.01 17.32
C ILE A 300 16.64 17.68 18.43
N ASP A 301 16.01 18.79 18.07
CA ASP A 301 15.16 19.60 18.94
C ASP A 301 13.86 20.07 18.24
N GLU A 302 13.18 21.05 18.82
CA GLU A 302 11.96 21.69 18.30
C GLU A 302 12.14 22.44 16.96
N SER A 303 13.39 22.74 16.58
CA SER A 303 13.73 23.42 15.34
C SER A 303 14.18 22.46 14.23
N TYR A 304 14.42 21.19 14.56
CA TYR A 304 14.95 20.17 13.64
C TYR A 304 14.19 20.08 12.30
N MET A 305 12.85 20.01 12.32
CA MET A 305 12.05 19.91 11.09
C MET A 305 12.18 21.15 10.19
N LYS A 306 12.45 22.32 10.77
CA LYS A 306 12.64 23.57 10.02
C LYS A 306 14.05 23.65 9.42
N ASN A 307 15.05 23.12 10.11
CA ASN A 307 16.45 23.32 9.78
C ASN A 307 17.03 22.21 8.89
N TYR A 308 16.45 21.01 8.93
CA TYR A 308 16.97 19.83 8.26
C TYR A 308 15.91 19.17 7.38
N GLY A 309 16.31 18.75 6.18
CA GLY A 309 15.42 18.10 5.23
C GLY A 309 16.14 17.68 3.96
N ASN A 310 15.42 17.03 3.06
CA ASN A 310 15.99 16.41 1.86
C ASN A 310 16.07 17.37 0.64
N THR A 311 15.20 18.36 0.54
CA THR A 311 15.02 19.19 -0.66
C THR A 311 16.16 20.18 -0.87
N MET A 312 16.25 20.74 -2.08
CA MET A 312 17.27 21.72 -2.47
C MET A 312 17.13 23.09 -1.77
N GLU A 313 16.08 23.32 -0.99
CA GLU A 313 15.95 24.52 -0.13
C GLU A 313 16.90 24.47 1.07
N TYR A 314 17.37 23.29 1.45
CA TYR A 314 18.32 23.06 2.53
C TYR A 314 19.76 23.09 2.02
N SER A 315 20.68 23.57 2.85
CA SER A 315 22.12 23.52 2.55
C SER A 315 22.61 22.06 2.40
N PRO A 316 23.73 21.82 1.71
CA PRO A 316 24.33 20.48 1.63
C PRO A 316 24.57 19.84 3.01
N GLU A 317 25.00 20.63 4.00
CA GLU A 317 25.14 20.21 5.40
C GLU A 317 23.82 19.70 5.98
N ALA A 318 22.76 20.50 5.85
CA ALA A 318 21.45 20.17 6.40
C ALA A 318 20.86 18.90 5.74
N GLN A 319 21.05 18.74 4.42
CA GLN A 319 20.65 17.53 3.71
C GLN A 319 21.45 16.30 4.15
N TYR A 320 22.76 16.45 4.34
CA TYR A 320 23.64 15.36 4.75
C TYR A 320 23.29 14.87 6.17
N ILE A 321 23.15 15.79 7.13
CA ILE A 321 22.77 15.50 8.51
C ILE A 321 21.39 14.82 8.56
N TRP A 322 20.42 15.34 7.80
CA TRP A 322 19.11 14.70 7.70
C TRP A 322 19.20 13.26 7.17
N CYS A 323 19.97 13.03 6.10
CA CYS A 323 20.16 11.68 5.55
C CYS A 323 20.79 10.75 6.58
N ARG A 324 21.79 11.23 7.31
CA ARG A 324 22.49 10.43 8.33
C ARG A 324 21.57 10.02 9.47
N HIS A 325 20.73 10.95 9.95
CA HIS A 325 19.78 10.67 11.02
C HIS A 325 18.73 9.65 10.59
N ILE A 326 18.11 9.84 9.42
CA ILE A 326 17.13 8.89 8.89
C ILE A 326 17.77 7.51 8.69
N ARG A 327 18.97 7.45 8.11
CA ARG A 327 19.70 6.21 7.88
C ARG A 327 20.01 5.46 9.17
N ALA A 328 20.43 6.18 10.23
CA ALA A 328 20.70 5.61 11.54
C ALA A 328 19.43 5.05 12.21
N VAL A 329 18.31 5.77 12.13
CA VAL A 329 17.04 5.28 12.67
C VAL A 329 16.53 4.06 11.90
N LEU A 330 16.63 4.06 10.57
CA LEU A 330 16.24 2.92 9.75
C LEU A 330 17.08 1.68 10.07
N HIS A 331 18.41 1.85 10.21
CA HIS A 331 19.29 0.76 10.58
C HIS A 331 18.88 0.11 11.90
N ASP A 332 18.66 0.93 12.93
CA ASP A 332 18.24 0.49 14.27
C ASP A 332 16.90 -0.25 14.25
N ILE A 333 15.88 0.23 13.52
CA ILE A 333 14.58 -0.47 13.47
C ILE A 333 14.64 -1.77 12.65
N TYR A 334 15.46 -1.82 11.57
CA TYR A 334 15.66 -3.05 10.82
C TYR A 334 16.41 -4.10 11.65
N GLU A 335 17.45 -3.70 12.39
CA GLU A 335 18.19 -4.56 13.29
C GLU A 335 17.31 -5.13 14.41
N ARG A 336 16.49 -4.29 15.06
CA ARG A 336 15.52 -4.72 16.09
C ARG A 336 14.55 -5.80 15.60
N CYS A 337 14.17 -5.75 14.32
CA CYS A 337 13.25 -6.70 13.71
C CYS A 337 13.96 -7.87 13.00
N MET A 338 15.30 -7.88 12.97
CA MET A 338 16.10 -8.85 12.21
C MET A 338 15.69 -8.92 10.72
N ILE A 339 15.37 -7.77 10.13
CA ILE A 339 14.98 -7.66 8.72
C ILE A 339 16.13 -7.00 7.95
N ARG A 340 16.41 -7.52 6.76
CA ARG A 340 17.40 -6.98 5.85
C ARG A 340 17.05 -5.56 5.39
N GLU A 341 17.99 -4.62 5.51
CA GLU A 341 17.75 -3.20 5.23
C GLU A 341 17.78 -2.84 3.73
N ASP A 342 18.52 -3.57 2.89
CA ASP A 342 18.57 -3.33 1.45
C ASP A 342 17.39 -3.98 0.72
N THR A 343 16.97 -3.33 -0.37
CA THR A 343 15.85 -3.71 -1.22
C THR A 343 16.35 -4.64 -2.32
N PHE A 344 16.48 -5.92 -1.97
CA PHE A 344 16.92 -6.96 -2.92
C PHE A 344 15.79 -7.49 -3.82
N GLU A 345 14.54 -7.37 -3.38
CA GLU A 345 13.34 -7.87 -4.06
C GLU A 345 12.45 -6.73 -4.57
N TYR A 346 11.52 -7.07 -5.45
CA TYR A 346 10.50 -6.15 -5.96
C TYR A 346 9.08 -6.75 -5.93
N GLY A 347 8.86 -7.75 -5.07
CA GLY A 347 7.56 -8.31 -4.74
C GLY A 347 6.55 -7.25 -4.28
N TYR A 348 6.98 -6.16 -3.64
CA TYR A 348 6.13 -5.01 -3.30
C TYR A 348 5.39 -4.37 -4.50
N ILE A 349 5.81 -4.65 -5.74
CA ILE A 349 5.10 -4.22 -6.94
C ILE A 349 3.85 -5.07 -7.17
N TYR A 350 3.94 -6.37 -6.87
CA TYR A 350 2.93 -7.41 -7.11
C TYR A 350 2.08 -7.76 -5.87
N VAL A 351 2.41 -7.20 -4.70
CA VAL A 351 1.57 -7.32 -3.51
C VAL A 351 0.21 -6.70 -3.82
N ASP A 352 -0.82 -7.48 -3.55
CA ASP A 352 -2.20 -7.11 -3.78
C ASP A 352 -2.97 -7.28 -2.48
N VAL A 353 -3.85 -6.32 -2.18
CA VAL A 353 -4.51 -6.21 -0.88
C VAL A 353 -6.02 -6.15 -1.06
N GLU A 354 -6.75 -6.48 -0.01
CA GLU A 354 -8.21 -6.37 0.08
C GLU A 354 -8.94 -7.22 -0.98
N VAL A 355 -8.49 -8.46 -1.17
CA VAL A 355 -9.07 -9.44 -2.09
C VAL A 355 -9.80 -10.52 -1.32
N TYR A 356 -11.07 -10.75 -1.68
CA TYR A 356 -11.96 -11.64 -0.96
C TYR A 356 -12.64 -12.63 -1.92
N CYS A 357 -12.80 -13.86 -1.45
CA CYS A 357 -13.51 -14.94 -2.15
C CYS A 357 -15.03 -14.72 -2.05
N ILE A 358 -15.70 -14.56 -3.19
CA ILE A 358 -17.15 -14.33 -3.28
C ILE A 358 -17.94 -15.41 -2.54
N GLU A 359 -17.62 -16.67 -2.77
CA GLU A 359 -18.32 -17.82 -2.18
C GLU A 359 -18.23 -17.81 -0.65
N ASP A 360 -17.05 -17.49 -0.11
CA ASP A 360 -16.84 -17.40 1.34
C ASP A 360 -17.56 -16.19 1.93
N VAL A 361 -17.49 -15.03 1.27
CA VAL A 361 -18.20 -13.81 1.68
C VAL A 361 -19.71 -14.06 1.79
N ILE A 362 -20.33 -14.72 0.79
CA ILE A 362 -21.75 -15.07 0.81
C ILE A 362 -22.07 -15.95 2.03
N ARG A 363 -21.29 -17.03 2.21
CA ARG A 363 -21.49 -17.99 3.32
C ARG A 363 -21.38 -17.30 4.68
N ILE A 364 -20.29 -16.57 4.89
CA ILE A 364 -19.97 -15.91 6.16
C ILE A 364 -21.05 -14.87 6.47
N ARG A 365 -21.35 -13.98 5.51
CA ARG A 365 -22.33 -12.91 5.72
C ARG A 365 -23.75 -13.43 5.94
N ARG A 366 -24.15 -14.50 5.25
CA ARG A 366 -25.45 -15.17 5.49
C ARG A 366 -25.52 -15.70 6.93
N ASN A 367 -24.47 -16.37 7.39
CA ASN A 367 -24.40 -16.90 8.76
C ASN A 367 -24.39 -15.77 9.81
N MET A 368 -23.61 -14.71 9.60
CA MET A 368 -23.60 -13.53 10.48
C MET A 368 -25.01 -12.94 10.66
N LEU A 369 -25.79 -12.84 9.58
CA LEU A 369 -27.15 -12.31 9.60
C LEU A 369 -28.21 -13.34 10.05
N ASN A 370 -27.80 -14.53 10.50
CA ASN A 370 -28.69 -15.65 10.86
C ASN A 370 -29.74 -15.94 9.78
N MET A 371 -29.35 -15.82 8.51
CA MET A 371 -30.26 -15.93 7.38
C MET A 371 -30.29 -17.39 6.86
N SER A 372 -31.48 -17.96 6.68
CA SER A 372 -31.60 -19.28 6.04
C SER A 372 -31.27 -19.21 4.55
N MET A 373 -30.89 -20.34 3.95
CA MET A 373 -30.69 -20.42 2.50
C MET A 373 -31.98 -20.07 1.74
N ALA A 374 -33.15 -20.48 2.26
CA ALA A 374 -34.45 -20.09 1.74
C ALA A 374 -34.61 -18.57 1.65
N LYS A 375 -34.37 -17.87 2.76
CA LYS A 375 -34.49 -16.40 2.84
C LYS A 375 -33.51 -15.68 1.93
N LEU A 376 -32.26 -16.16 1.85
CA LEU A 376 -31.27 -15.57 0.96
C LEU A 376 -31.63 -15.78 -0.52
N SER A 377 -32.07 -16.99 -0.88
CA SER A 377 -32.37 -17.37 -2.27
C SER A 377 -33.67 -16.78 -2.83
N GLU A 378 -34.58 -16.32 -1.97
CA GLU A 378 -35.92 -15.86 -2.33
C GLU A 378 -35.89 -14.88 -3.52
N LYS A 379 -36.62 -15.23 -4.60
CA LYS A 379 -36.72 -14.45 -5.86
C LYS A 379 -35.38 -14.21 -6.59
N ILE A 380 -34.29 -14.83 -6.17
CA ILE A 380 -32.98 -14.76 -6.81
C ILE A 380 -32.63 -16.08 -7.49
N CYS A 381 -32.60 -17.18 -6.74
CA CYS A 381 -32.20 -18.52 -7.19
C CYS A 381 -32.81 -19.61 -6.28
N SER A 382 -32.33 -20.85 -6.39
CA SER A 382 -32.79 -21.96 -5.52
C SER A 382 -31.92 -22.12 -4.27
N GLU A 383 -32.46 -22.66 -3.19
CA GLU A 383 -31.68 -23.03 -2.00
C GLU A 383 -30.51 -23.97 -2.33
N ARG A 384 -30.74 -24.90 -3.26
CA ARG A 384 -29.71 -25.81 -3.75
C ARG A 384 -28.58 -25.06 -4.46
N THR A 385 -28.89 -23.95 -5.13
CA THR A 385 -27.88 -23.07 -5.73
C THR A 385 -27.02 -22.43 -4.64
N ILE A 386 -27.62 -21.86 -3.60
CA ILE A 386 -26.88 -21.28 -2.45
C ILE A 386 -25.97 -22.34 -1.81
N SER A 387 -26.50 -23.53 -1.52
CA SER A 387 -25.70 -24.61 -0.94
C SER A 387 -24.49 -25.00 -1.79
N ARG A 388 -24.61 -24.98 -3.13
CA ARG A 388 -23.50 -25.27 -4.04
C ARG A 388 -22.50 -24.12 -4.14
N ILE A 389 -22.97 -22.87 -4.09
CA ILE A 389 -22.10 -21.68 -4.04
C ILE A 389 -21.25 -21.73 -2.77
N GLU A 390 -21.85 -21.91 -1.60
CA GLU A 390 -21.13 -21.94 -0.31
C GLU A 390 -20.15 -23.11 -0.19
N LYS A 391 -20.36 -24.19 -0.97
CA LYS A 391 -19.44 -25.33 -1.08
C LYS A 391 -18.40 -25.17 -2.20
N LYS A 392 -18.34 -24.00 -2.86
CA LYS A 392 -17.47 -23.73 -4.02
C LYS A 392 -17.64 -24.76 -5.16
N ALA A 393 -18.82 -25.37 -5.25
CA ALA A 393 -19.11 -26.46 -6.18
C ALA A 393 -19.70 -25.98 -7.52
N VAL A 394 -19.96 -24.67 -7.65
CA VAL A 394 -20.41 -24.03 -8.88
C VAL A 394 -19.94 -22.59 -8.88
N LYS A 395 -19.50 -22.08 -10.03
CA LYS A 395 -19.25 -20.65 -10.24
C LYS A 395 -20.58 -19.95 -10.55
N PRO A 396 -21.12 -19.13 -9.64
CA PRO A 396 -22.41 -18.50 -9.86
C PRO A 396 -22.35 -17.41 -10.95
N GLN A 397 -23.47 -17.17 -11.62
CA GLN A 397 -23.59 -16.04 -12.54
C GLN A 397 -23.48 -14.73 -11.76
N ARG A 398 -22.76 -13.73 -12.31
CA ARG A 398 -22.55 -12.44 -11.65
C ARG A 398 -23.86 -11.74 -11.26
N ALA A 399 -24.87 -11.77 -12.12
CA ALA A 399 -26.20 -11.20 -11.82
C ALA A 399 -26.91 -11.89 -10.63
N ILE A 400 -26.59 -13.16 -10.35
CA ILE A 400 -27.04 -13.84 -9.13
C ILE A 400 -26.26 -13.29 -7.93
N VAL A 401 -24.93 -13.26 -8.01
CA VAL A 401 -24.06 -12.75 -6.92
C VAL A 401 -24.42 -11.32 -6.53
N HIS A 402 -24.60 -10.43 -7.50
CA HIS A 402 -24.98 -9.03 -7.28
C HIS A 402 -26.23 -8.93 -6.38
N ARG A 403 -27.31 -9.64 -6.75
CA ARG A 403 -28.56 -9.64 -5.97
C ARG A 403 -28.40 -10.29 -4.59
N LEU A 404 -27.51 -11.29 -4.47
CA LEU A 404 -27.19 -11.90 -3.16
C LEU A 404 -26.43 -10.92 -2.28
N PHE A 405 -25.42 -10.22 -2.82
CA PHE A 405 -24.67 -9.19 -2.11
C PHE A 405 -25.57 -8.05 -1.63
N GLU A 406 -26.46 -7.53 -2.49
CA GLU A 406 -27.45 -6.53 -2.07
C GLU A 406 -28.31 -7.01 -0.89
N ARG A 407 -28.78 -8.28 -0.92
CA ARG A 407 -29.55 -8.85 0.19
C ARG A 407 -28.76 -8.98 1.49
N LEU A 408 -27.45 -9.13 1.37
CA LEU A 408 -26.50 -9.31 2.47
C LEU A 408 -25.93 -7.98 2.98
N GLY A 409 -26.41 -6.84 2.46
CA GLY A 409 -25.95 -5.49 2.82
C GLY A 409 -24.60 -5.12 2.21
N LEU A 410 -24.16 -5.85 1.18
CA LEU A 410 -22.88 -5.65 0.50
C LEU A 410 -23.07 -4.92 -0.83
N SER A 411 -21.97 -4.38 -1.36
CA SER A 411 -21.97 -3.79 -2.71
C SER A 411 -22.13 -4.89 -3.74
N GLY A 412 -22.93 -4.62 -4.77
CA GLY A 412 -23.02 -5.47 -5.95
C GLY A 412 -21.83 -5.34 -6.92
N GLU A 413 -20.99 -4.31 -6.76
CA GLU A 413 -19.74 -4.12 -7.51
C GLU A 413 -18.64 -5.03 -6.98
N PHE A 414 -17.96 -5.74 -7.89
CA PHE A 414 -16.90 -6.68 -7.51
C PHE A 414 -15.56 -6.01 -7.26
N SER A 415 -15.29 -4.88 -7.90
CA SER A 415 -14.10 -4.08 -7.67
C SER A 415 -14.55 -2.66 -7.36
N ARG A 416 -14.32 -2.18 -6.14
CA ARG A 416 -14.80 -0.87 -5.70
C ARG A 416 -13.73 -0.07 -4.99
N THR A 417 -13.74 1.24 -5.18
CA THR A 417 -13.08 2.17 -4.27
C THR A 417 -13.98 2.46 -3.07
N GLU A 418 -13.51 3.28 -2.13
CA GLU A 418 -14.24 3.64 -0.89
C GLU A 418 -15.62 4.27 -1.18
N ILE A 419 -15.76 5.01 -2.29
CA ILE A 419 -17.05 5.49 -2.80
C ILE A 419 -17.39 4.82 -4.14
N ILE A 420 -18.62 4.35 -4.29
CA ILE A 420 -19.11 3.69 -5.49
C ILE A 420 -19.62 4.76 -6.46
N SER A 421 -18.77 5.11 -7.43
CA SER A 421 -19.09 6.03 -8.54
C SER A 421 -18.05 5.91 -9.66
N SER A 422 -18.52 5.89 -10.91
CA SER A 422 -17.66 6.05 -12.09
C SER A 422 -17.22 7.49 -12.34
N ASP A 423 -17.79 8.50 -11.66
CA ASP A 423 -17.34 9.91 -11.79
C ASP A 423 -15.93 10.08 -11.20
N ILE A 424 -14.94 10.26 -12.09
CA ILE A 424 -13.53 10.46 -11.72
C ILE A 424 -13.35 11.70 -10.85
N GLU A 425 -14.11 12.77 -11.09
CA GLU A 425 -14.00 14.00 -10.31
C GLU A 425 -14.46 13.74 -8.87
N ALA A 426 -15.52 12.96 -8.67
CA ALA A 426 -15.96 12.56 -7.34
C ALA A 426 -14.86 11.78 -6.59
N GLN A 427 -14.17 10.84 -7.26
CA GLN A 427 -13.05 10.09 -6.69
C GLN A 427 -11.87 11.00 -6.31
N GLU A 428 -11.56 12.00 -7.14
CA GLU A 428 -10.48 12.96 -6.88
C GLU A 428 -10.80 13.91 -5.71
N LEU A 429 -12.05 14.40 -5.64
CA LEU A 429 -12.53 15.22 -4.53
C LEU A 429 -12.53 14.42 -3.23
N PHE A 430 -12.89 13.13 -3.27
CA PHE A 430 -12.87 12.26 -2.11
C PHE A 430 -11.46 12.03 -1.56
N LEU A 431 -10.47 11.86 -2.43
CA LEU A 431 -9.07 11.79 -2.01
C LEU A 431 -8.60 13.10 -1.34
N LYS A 432 -9.01 14.26 -1.87
CA LYS A 432 -8.72 15.58 -1.26
C LYS A 432 -9.38 15.70 0.12
N LEU A 433 -10.64 15.27 0.25
CA LEU A 433 -11.38 15.26 1.51
C LEU A 433 -10.61 14.50 2.59
N LYS A 434 -10.12 13.29 2.28
CA LYS A 434 -9.31 12.49 3.20
C LYS A 434 -8.04 13.20 3.65
N ASN A 435 -7.37 13.88 2.72
CA ASN A 435 -6.16 14.66 3.04
C ASN A 435 -6.47 15.83 3.98
N HIS A 436 -7.54 16.59 3.71
CA HIS A 436 -7.97 17.70 4.58
C HIS A 436 -8.41 17.22 5.96
N LEU A 437 -9.12 16.09 6.04
CA LEU A 437 -9.52 15.47 7.30
C LEU A 437 -8.28 15.08 8.14
N ASN A 438 -7.27 14.48 7.52
CA ASN A 438 -6.01 14.13 8.18
C ASN A 438 -5.22 15.37 8.67
N CYS A 439 -5.35 16.51 7.99
CA CYS A 439 -4.74 17.77 8.40
C CYS A 439 -5.59 18.56 9.42
N GLY A 440 -6.82 18.12 9.74
CA GLY A 440 -7.73 18.85 10.61
C GLY A 440 -8.30 20.13 10.00
N GLU A 441 -8.28 20.27 8.67
CA GLU A 441 -8.81 21.43 7.94
C GLU A 441 -10.33 21.34 7.80
N CYS A 442 -11.03 21.43 8.93
CA CYS A 442 -12.40 20.95 9.08
C CYS A 442 -13.43 21.69 8.19
N GLU A 443 -13.25 22.97 7.90
CA GLU A 443 -14.16 23.75 7.05
C GLU A 443 -14.15 23.25 5.61
N LYS A 444 -12.95 22.99 5.06
CA LYS A 444 -12.80 22.42 3.70
C LYS A 444 -13.38 21.02 3.62
N VAL A 445 -13.30 20.24 4.71
CA VAL A 445 -13.93 18.91 4.77
C VAL A 445 -15.44 19.02 4.66
N ASP A 446 -16.09 19.94 5.38
CA ASP A 446 -17.54 20.15 5.31
C ASP A 446 -17.97 20.58 3.89
N GLU A 447 -17.25 21.51 3.26
CA GLU A 447 -17.49 21.92 1.86
C GLU A 447 -17.38 20.75 0.87
N LEU A 448 -16.31 19.96 0.96
CA LEU A 448 -16.09 18.82 0.06
C LEU A 448 -17.13 17.72 0.26
N ILE A 449 -17.57 17.47 1.49
CA ILE A 449 -18.66 16.53 1.78
C ILE A 449 -19.93 16.92 1.00
N ASP A 450 -20.31 18.21 1.03
CA ASP A 450 -21.52 18.66 0.36
C ASP A 450 -21.40 18.64 -1.17
N ILE A 451 -20.23 18.94 -1.72
CA ILE A 451 -19.98 18.78 -3.17
C ILE A 451 -20.08 17.32 -3.58
N ILE A 452 -19.45 16.41 -2.83
CA ILE A 452 -19.42 14.97 -3.17
C ILE A 452 -20.82 14.35 -3.10
N LYS A 453 -21.64 14.70 -2.10
CA LYS A 453 -23.04 14.24 -2.01
C LYS A 453 -23.87 14.54 -3.27
N ASN A 454 -23.56 15.64 -3.97
CA ASN A 454 -24.26 16.01 -5.20
C ASN A 454 -23.71 15.29 -6.45
N LYS A 455 -22.58 14.58 -6.34
CA LYS A 455 -21.92 13.85 -7.43
C LYS A 455 -22.07 12.33 -7.33
N ILE A 456 -22.41 11.80 -6.16
CA ILE A 456 -22.58 10.36 -5.93
C ILE A 456 -24.02 10.05 -5.53
N SER A 457 -24.48 8.83 -5.83
CA SER A 457 -25.80 8.40 -5.36
C SER A 457 -25.77 8.10 -3.86
N MET A 458 -26.59 8.84 -3.10
CA MET A 458 -26.81 8.62 -1.66
C MET A 458 -27.85 7.53 -1.37
N ASP A 459 -28.50 6.98 -2.40
CA ASP A 459 -29.36 5.80 -2.30
C ASP A 459 -28.54 4.51 -2.17
N ILE A 460 -27.26 4.55 -2.55
CA ILE A 460 -26.31 3.46 -2.34
C ILE A 460 -25.90 3.45 -0.86
N PRO A 461 -26.22 2.40 -0.09
CA PRO A 461 -25.98 2.40 1.35
C PRO A 461 -24.50 2.57 1.75
N GLN A 462 -23.59 2.05 0.93
CA GLN A 462 -22.15 2.16 1.15
C GLN A 462 -21.65 3.62 1.01
N ASN A 463 -22.16 4.35 0.02
CA ASN A 463 -21.86 5.79 -0.13
C ASN A 463 -22.38 6.58 1.07
N LYS A 464 -23.61 6.27 1.51
CA LYS A 464 -24.21 6.89 2.68
C LYS A 464 -23.40 6.64 3.96
N GLN A 465 -23.00 5.39 4.20
CA GLN A 465 -22.15 4.98 5.33
C GLN A 465 -20.86 5.80 5.41
N VAL A 466 -20.09 5.86 4.31
CA VAL A 466 -18.81 6.58 4.24
C VAL A 466 -19.01 8.05 4.58
N ILE A 467 -19.98 8.71 3.95
CA ILE A 467 -20.24 10.14 4.16
C ILE A 467 -20.69 10.42 5.60
N MET A 468 -21.56 9.59 6.17
CA MET A 468 -22.00 9.72 7.56
C MET A 468 -20.84 9.57 8.54
N ARG A 469 -20.01 8.53 8.35
CA ARG A 469 -18.82 8.28 9.18
C ARG A 469 -17.86 9.45 9.15
N LEU A 470 -17.48 9.91 7.96
CA LEU A 470 -16.51 11.01 7.81
C LEU A 470 -17.05 12.34 8.35
N ALA A 471 -18.35 12.62 8.18
CA ALA A 471 -18.99 13.80 8.77
C ALA A 471 -18.97 13.75 10.32
N ALA A 472 -19.22 12.59 10.93
CA ALA A 472 -19.14 12.41 12.37
C ALA A 472 -17.70 12.61 12.88
N CYS A 473 -16.70 12.05 12.18
CA CYS A 473 -15.29 12.27 12.48
C CYS A 473 -14.90 13.75 12.41
N ASN A 474 -15.32 14.47 11.37
CA ASN A 474 -15.02 15.90 11.23
C ASN A 474 -15.62 16.72 12.40
N LYS A 475 -16.89 16.46 12.75
CA LYS A 475 -17.55 17.14 13.88
C LYS A 475 -16.89 16.82 15.23
N ARG A 476 -16.39 15.60 15.42
CA ARG A 476 -15.60 15.22 16.61
C ARG A 476 -14.29 16.00 16.68
N ILE A 477 -13.55 16.13 15.57
CA ILE A 477 -12.31 16.92 15.49
C ILE A 477 -12.60 18.40 15.82
N GLN A 478 -13.71 18.94 15.33
CA GLN A 478 -14.19 20.29 15.67
C GLN A 478 -14.67 20.43 17.14
N ARG A 479 -14.64 19.36 17.95
CA ARG A 479 -15.18 19.29 19.32
C ARG A 479 -16.67 19.65 19.42
N LYS A 480 -17.43 19.41 18.35
CA LYS A 480 -18.89 19.64 18.29
C LYS A 480 -19.73 18.43 18.71
N LEU A 481 -19.09 17.28 18.94
CA LEU A 481 -19.73 16.06 19.43
C LEU A 481 -18.99 15.60 20.69
N ASP A 482 -19.76 15.20 21.70
CA ASP A 482 -19.23 14.38 22.79
C ASP A 482 -19.10 12.91 22.36
N ASP A 483 -18.49 12.09 23.22
CA ASP A 483 -18.26 10.67 22.90
C ASP A 483 -19.55 9.88 22.68
N ALA A 484 -20.60 10.14 23.47
CA ALA A 484 -21.85 9.40 23.37
C ALA A 484 -22.56 9.66 22.03
N LEU A 485 -22.72 10.94 21.65
CA LEU A 485 -23.35 11.31 20.39
C LEU A 485 -22.48 10.93 19.19
N TYR A 486 -21.16 11.00 19.32
CA TYR A 486 -20.25 10.51 18.29
C TYR A 486 -20.41 9.00 18.07
N ILE A 487 -20.40 8.19 19.14
CA ILE A 487 -20.59 6.74 19.05
C ILE A 487 -21.93 6.42 18.39
N GLN A 488 -23.01 7.11 18.77
CA GLN A 488 -24.32 6.91 18.14
C GLN A 488 -24.28 7.22 16.63
N ASN A 489 -23.69 8.34 16.22
CA ASN A 489 -23.58 8.68 14.80
C ASN A 489 -22.75 7.65 14.00
N ILE A 490 -21.71 7.07 14.61
CA ILE A 490 -20.90 6.03 13.97
C ILE A 490 -21.68 4.70 13.89
N LYS A 491 -22.49 4.36 14.89
CA LYS A 491 -23.42 3.22 14.83
C LYS A 491 -24.43 3.42 13.70
N ASP A 492 -25.05 4.59 13.60
CA ASP A 492 -26.00 4.90 12.52
C ASP A 492 -25.35 4.78 11.13
N ALA A 493 -24.07 5.14 11.01
CA ALA A 493 -23.30 4.96 9.77
C ALA A 493 -23.05 3.48 9.47
N LEU A 494 -22.68 2.68 10.46
CA LEU A 494 -22.49 1.23 10.33
C LEU A 494 -23.80 0.53 9.89
N GLU A 495 -24.90 0.91 10.52
CA GLU A 495 -26.24 0.34 10.29
C GLU A 495 -26.84 0.63 8.91
N CYS A 496 -26.19 1.49 8.12
CA CYS A 496 -26.50 1.59 6.69
C CYS A 496 -26.23 0.28 5.93
N THR A 497 -25.28 -0.54 6.36
CA THR A 497 -24.89 -1.79 5.67
C THR A 497 -24.91 -3.03 6.56
N LEU A 498 -24.75 -2.87 7.87
CA LEU A 498 -24.72 -3.97 8.84
C LEU A 498 -25.22 -3.53 10.22
N PRO A 499 -26.17 -4.27 10.84
CA PRO A 499 -26.57 -4.00 12.22
C PRO A 499 -25.38 -4.04 13.19
N TYR A 500 -25.27 -3.06 14.10
CA TYR A 500 -24.16 -2.98 15.05
C TYR A 500 -23.98 -4.25 15.87
N ASP A 501 -25.07 -4.77 16.44
CA ASP A 501 -25.05 -5.99 17.28
C ASP A 501 -24.55 -7.22 16.51
N ILE A 502 -24.77 -7.26 15.19
CA ILE A 502 -24.25 -8.34 14.33
C ILE A 502 -22.75 -8.16 14.05
N ALA A 503 -22.28 -6.91 13.93
CA ALA A 503 -20.87 -6.61 13.71
C ALA A 503 -20.00 -7.03 14.91
N VAL A 504 -20.47 -6.76 16.14
CA VAL A 504 -19.71 -7.03 17.38
C VAL A 504 -19.95 -8.41 17.99
N SER A 505 -20.96 -9.16 17.52
CA SER A 505 -21.25 -10.50 18.06
C SER A 505 -20.13 -11.51 17.77
N GLU A 506 -20.17 -12.65 18.45
CA GLU A 506 -19.20 -13.73 18.21
C GLU A 506 -19.43 -14.46 16.87
N GLY A 507 -18.47 -15.31 16.50
CA GLY A 507 -18.49 -16.12 15.29
C GLY A 507 -17.64 -15.54 14.16
N GLU A 508 -17.48 -16.32 13.08
CA GLU A 508 -16.72 -15.96 11.89
C GLU A 508 -17.28 -14.68 11.22
N LYS A 509 -16.39 -13.75 10.85
CA LYS A 509 -16.78 -12.43 10.32
C LYS A 509 -16.19 -12.11 8.96
N TYR A 510 -17.06 -11.56 8.11
CA TYR A 510 -16.66 -10.72 6.98
C TYR A 510 -17.29 -9.34 7.17
N LEU A 511 -16.42 -8.35 7.36
CA LEU A 511 -16.73 -6.94 7.42
C LEU A 511 -16.00 -6.26 6.26
N SER A 512 -16.70 -5.35 5.58
CA SER A 512 -16.04 -4.47 4.62
C SER A 512 -15.11 -3.47 5.34
N ASN A 513 -14.22 -2.84 4.58
CA ASN A 513 -13.27 -1.86 5.14
C ASN A 513 -13.96 -0.68 5.82
N GLU A 514 -15.12 -0.27 5.32
CA GLU A 514 -15.93 0.80 5.92
C GLU A 514 -16.63 0.36 7.20
N GLU A 515 -17.09 -0.90 7.27
CA GLU A 515 -17.67 -1.47 8.50
C GLU A 515 -16.61 -1.62 9.59
N MET A 516 -15.42 -2.12 9.23
CA MET A 516 -14.25 -2.15 10.12
C MET A 516 -13.85 -0.74 10.57
N SER A 517 -13.94 0.25 9.67
CA SER A 517 -13.62 1.64 10.00
C SER A 517 -14.59 2.26 10.99
N CYS A 518 -15.89 1.95 10.90
CA CYS A 518 -16.87 2.38 11.90
C CYS A 518 -16.53 1.80 13.28
N MET A 519 -16.27 0.49 13.37
CA MET A 519 -15.91 -0.15 14.64
C MET A 519 -14.61 0.41 15.23
N ASN A 520 -13.60 0.64 14.38
CA ASN A 520 -12.34 1.26 14.81
C ASN A 520 -12.56 2.70 15.32
N ASN A 521 -13.43 3.46 14.65
CA ASN A 521 -13.78 4.83 15.06
C ASN A 521 -14.49 4.88 16.42
N ILE A 522 -15.28 3.86 16.80
CA ILE A 522 -15.81 3.71 18.17
C ILE A 522 -14.67 3.41 19.15
N LEU A 523 -13.80 2.44 18.84
CA LEU A 523 -12.68 2.05 19.71
C LEU A 523 -11.70 3.21 19.99
N VAL A 524 -11.49 4.11 19.03
CA VAL A 524 -10.64 5.31 19.18
C VAL A 524 -11.09 6.22 20.34
N CYS A 525 -12.35 6.14 20.78
CA CYS A 525 -12.81 6.88 21.97
C CYS A 525 -12.09 6.44 23.26
N LYS A 526 -11.62 5.18 23.33
CA LYS A 526 -10.83 4.61 24.43
C LYS A 526 -11.42 4.83 25.83
N SER A 527 -12.74 4.91 25.93
CA SER A 527 -13.44 5.03 27.21
C SER A 527 -13.67 3.64 27.79
N GLU A 528 -12.89 3.26 28.80
CA GLU A 528 -12.98 1.93 29.47
C GLU A 528 -14.39 1.66 30.04
N ASN A 529 -15.11 2.71 30.43
CA ASN A 529 -16.46 2.63 30.97
C ASN A 529 -17.57 2.55 29.90
N CYS A 530 -17.22 2.62 28.61
CA CYS A 530 -18.15 2.52 27.50
C CYS A 530 -18.24 1.07 27.00
N VAL A 531 -19.45 0.51 27.04
CA VAL A 531 -19.70 -0.89 26.64
C VAL A 531 -19.34 -1.09 25.17
N GLU A 532 -19.68 -0.14 24.31
CA GLU A 532 -19.42 -0.19 22.87
C GLU A 532 -17.93 -0.22 22.54
N VAL A 533 -17.09 0.48 23.32
CA VAL A 533 -15.63 0.47 23.16
C VAL A 533 -15.09 -0.94 23.43
N ASN A 534 -15.51 -1.58 24.52
CA ASN A 534 -15.08 -2.93 24.85
C ASN A 534 -15.61 -3.96 23.84
N GLN A 535 -16.86 -3.82 23.37
CA GLN A 535 -17.43 -4.70 22.34
C GLN A 535 -16.64 -4.60 21.02
N CYS A 536 -16.32 -3.38 20.58
CA CYS A 536 -15.51 -3.17 19.38
C CYS A 536 -14.07 -3.67 19.55
N PHE A 537 -13.47 -3.48 20.73
CA PHE A 537 -12.13 -4.02 21.05
C PHE A 537 -12.09 -5.54 20.87
N GLU A 538 -12.97 -6.28 21.55
CA GLU A 538 -13.00 -7.74 21.53
C GLU A 538 -13.30 -8.28 20.12
N ALA A 539 -14.23 -7.66 19.40
CA ALA A 539 -14.57 -8.07 18.04
C ALA A 539 -13.41 -7.82 17.06
N LEU A 540 -12.82 -6.62 17.06
CA LEU A 540 -11.72 -6.30 16.16
C LEU A 540 -10.45 -7.10 16.48
N LEU A 541 -10.14 -7.34 17.75
CA LEU A 541 -9.01 -8.17 18.15
C LEU A 541 -9.14 -9.59 17.61
N ARG A 542 -10.33 -10.19 17.75
CA ARG A 542 -10.63 -11.54 17.23
C ARG A 542 -10.47 -11.62 15.72
N ILE A 543 -11.09 -10.68 14.99
CA ILE A 543 -11.02 -10.61 13.52
C ILE A 543 -9.57 -10.50 13.04
N ASN A 544 -8.77 -9.67 13.69
CA ASN A 544 -7.38 -9.46 13.28
C ASN A 544 -6.48 -10.65 13.64
N ASN A 545 -6.66 -11.29 14.79
CA ASN A 545 -5.92 -12.48 15.18
C ASN A 545 -6.18 -13.67 14.24
N GLU A 546 -7.44 -13.87 13.81
CA GLU A 546 -7.78 -14.94 12.85
C GLU A 546 -7.09 -14.76 11.50
N ARG A 547 -6.83 -13.50 11.12
CA ARG A 547 -6.24 -13.15 9.83
C ARG A 547 -4.71 -12.99 9.90
N GLU A 548 -4.09 -13.02 11.08
CA GLU A 548 -2.68 -12.65 11.34
C GLU A 548 -1.68 -13.39 10.43
N LYS A 549 -1.99 -14.63 10.04
CA LYS A 549 -1.17 -15.43 9.10
C LYS A 549 -1.07 -14.84 7.69
N ASN A 550 -2.07 -14.05 7.30
CA ASN A 550 -2.25 -13.48 5.97
C ASN A 550 -2.20 -11.94 6.01
N ILE A 551 -1.55 -11.32 7.01
CA ILE A 551 -1.48 -9.84 7.18
C ILE A 551 -1.21 -9.11 5.86
N ASN A 552 -0.30 -9.65 5.04
CA ASN A 552 0.09 -9.04 3.77
C ASN A 552 -1.11 -8.74 2.85
N ASN A 553 -2.15 -9.56 2.90
CA ASN A 553 -3.34 -9.43 2.05
C ASN A 553 -4.30 -8.33 2.50
N TYR A 554 -4.13 -7.75 3.70
CA TYR A 554 -5.02 -6.70 4.24
C TYR A 554 -4.25 -5.71 5.13
N LEU A 555 -2.96 -5.54 4.86
CA LEU A 555 -2.00 -4.86 5.74
C LEU A 555 -2.42 -3.43 6.12
N SER A 556 -2.99 -2.67 5.19
CA SER A 556 -3.44 -1.30 5.48
C SER A 556 -4.55 -1.25 6.53
N MET A 557 -5.53 -2.17 6.44
CA MET A 557 -6.58 -2.26 7.44
C MET A 557 -6.06 -2.84 8.75
N TYR A 558 -5.15 -3.83 8.70
CA TYR A 558 -4.49 -4.34 9.90
C TYR A 558 -3.74 -3.23 10.66
N GLU A 559 -2.91 -2.43 9.97
CA GLU A 559 -2.22 -1.27 10.56
C GLU A 559 -3.21 -0.30 11.21
N PHE A 560 -4.32 0.01 10.52
CA PHE A 560 -5.32 0.97 10.99
C PHE A 560 -6.05 0.51 12.24
N THR A 561 -6.38 -0.78 12.37
CA THR A 561 -7.11 -1.30 13.53
C THR A 561 -6.20 -1.76 14.66
N MET A 562 -5.12 -2.49 14.36
CA MET A 562 -4.26 -3.09 15.38
C MET A 562 -3.47 -2.06 16.16
N GLN A 563 -3.10 -0.93 15.55
CA GLN A 563 -2.44 0.16 16.27
C GLN A 563 -3.35 0.72 17.39
N VAL A 564 -4.65 0.85 17.14
CA VAL A 564 -5.61 1.35 18.14
C VAL A 564 -5.83 0.30 19.23
N ILE A 565 -5.95 -0.97 18.85
CA ILE A 565 -6.09 -2.12 19.76
C ILE A 565 -4.88 -2.22 20.70
N ALA A 566 -3.66 -2.24 20.15
CA ALA A 566 -2.44 -2.34 20.93
C ALA A 566 -2.28 -1.15 21.89
N SER A 567 -2.61 0.06 21.42
CA SER A 567 -2.59 1.25 22.25
C SER A 567 -3.64 1.20 23.38
N TYR A 568 -4.85 0.69 23.13
CA TYR A 568 -5.87 0.50 24.16
C TYR A 568 -5.50 -0.58 25.19
N MET A 569 -4.84 -1.66 24.77
CA MET A 569 -4.26 -2.66 25.68
C MET A 569 -3.28 -2.02 26.66
N GLY A 570 -2.41 -1.13 26.16
CA GLY A 570 -1.49 -0.34 26.98
C GLY A 570 -2.23 0.53 28.00
N ASP A 571 -3.26 1.26 27.58
CA ASP A 571 -4.11 2.07 28.46
C ASP A 571 -4.74 1.22 29.59
N CYS A 572 -5.22 0.02 29.26
CA CYS A 572 -5.77 -0.96 30.21
C CYS A 572 -4.71 -1.62 31.12
N GLY A 573 -3.42 -1.30 30.95
CA GLY A 573 -2.33 -1.88 31.74
C GLY A 573 -1.83 -3.26 31.27
N LYS A 574 -2.32 -3.75 30.12
CA LYS A 574 -1.86 -5.00 29.48
C LYS A 574 -0.62 -4.73 28.61
N TYR A 575 0.46 -4.28 29.26
CA TYR A 575 1.63 -3.75 28.54
C TYR A 575 2.36 -4.80 27.68
N ASP A 576 2.42 -6.06 28.12
CA ASP A 576 3.16 -7.11 27.40
C ASP A 576 2.42 -7.51 26.11
N GLU A 577 1.10 -7.68 26.19
CA GLU A 577 0.23 -7.92 25.02
C GLU A 577 0.28 -6.73 24.05
N SER A 578 0.29 -5.50 24.59
CA SER A 578 0.44 -4.27 23.81
C SER A 578 1.76 -4.26 23.03
N ASP A 579 2.89 -4.51 23.71
CA ASP A 579 4.22 -4.51 23.09
C ASP A 579 4.37 -5.62 22.04
N GLU A 580 3.82 -6.82 22.29
CA GLU A 580 3.80 -7.90 21.31
C GLU A 580 3.07 -7.49 20.02
N LYS A 581 1.88 -6.88 20.15
CA LYS A 581 1.12 -6.43 18.99
C LYS A 581 1.79 -5.25 18.28
N GLU A 582 2.36 -4.29 19.00
CA GLU A 582 3.16 -3.20 18.41
C GLU A 582 4.36 -3.75 17.63
N PHE A 583 5.06 -4.77 18.17
CA PHE A 583 6.19 -5.40 17.48
C PHE A 583 5.75 -6.14 16.21
N THR A 584 4.65 -6.91 16.26
CA THR A 584 4.11 -7.58 15.05
C THR A 584 3.77 -6.57 13.96
N ILE A 585 3.14 -5.45 14.31
CA ILE A 585 2.83 -4.38 13.35
C ILE A 585 4.13 -3.84 12.73
N LEU A 586 5.14 -3.53 13.56
CA LEU A 586 6.43 -3.02 13.08
C LEU A 586 7.11 -3.99 12.12
N TYR A 587 7.17 -5.28 12.48
CA TYR A 587 7.76 -6.34 11.67
C TYR A 587 7.06 -6.45 10.30
N SER A 588 5.73 -6.56 10.28
CA SER A 588 4.95 -6.67 9.04
C SER A 588 5.10 -5.42 8.15
N MET A 589 5.15 -4.23 8.74
CA MET A 589 5.38 -2.99 8.00
C MET A 589 6.75 -2.94 7.34
N LEU A 590 7.80 -3.34 8.06
CA LEU A 590 9.17 -3.29 7.55
C LEU A 590 9.41 -4.32 6.45
N ILE A 591 8.88 -5.55 6.57
CA ILE A 591 8.89 -6.55 5.48
C ILE A 591 8.23 -5.99 4.22
N ASN A 592 7.12 -5.28 4.37
CA ASN A 592 6.40 -4.66 3.25
C ASN A 592 6.93 -3.26 2.87
N ARG A 593 8.08 -2.84 3.44
CA ARG A 593 8.75 -1.56 3.17
C ARG A 593 7.84 -0.33 3.36
N ARG A 594 7.07 -0.30 4.46
CA ARG A 594 6.18 0.81 4.87
C ARG A 594 6.66 1.46 6.16
N ILE A 595 6.31 2.73 6.38
CA ILE A 595 6.73 3.52 7.55
C ILE A 595 5.60 4.37 8.18
N ASN A 596 4.35 4.14 7.75
CA ASN A 596 3.18 4.98 8.02
C ASN A 596 3.00 5.44 9.48
N ILE A 597 3.17 4.52 10.43
CA ILE A 597 2.87 4.68 11.86
C ILE A 597 4.05 4.34 12.77
N THR A 598 5.25 4.07 12.23
CA THR A 598 6.43 3.60 12.98
C THR A 598 6.77 4.47 14.19
N ALA A 599 6.73 5.80 14.06
CA ALA A 599 6.98 6.70 15.19
C ALA A 599 5.98 6.51 16.35
N MET A 600 4.72 6.19 16.04
CA MET A 600 3.70 5.95 17.05
C MET A 600 3.93 4.60 17.75
N ILE A 601 4.32 3.57 17.00
CA ILE A 601 4.64 2.24 17.56
C ILE A 601 5.80 2.37 18.56
N LEU A 602 6.90 3.02 18.16
CA LEU A 602 8.06 3.23 19.04
C LEU A 602 7.67 3.99 20.32
N TYR A 603 6.84 5.02 20.17
CA TYR A 603 6.30 5.77 21.29
C TYR A 603 5.38 4.95 22.19
N CYS A 604 4.45 4.17 21.65
CA CYS A 604 3.53 3.32 22.42
C CYS A 604 4.31 2.39 23.34
N MET A 605 5.28 1.68 22.78
CA MET A 605 6.11 0.78 23.57
C MET A 605 6.93 1.58 24.61
N LEU A 606 7.47 2.76 24.27
CA LEU A 606 8.21 3.60 25.24
C LEU A 606 7.31 4.02 26.40
N TRP A 607 6.09 4.42 26.06
CA TRP A 607 5.09 4.81 27.04
C TRP A 607 4.75 3.63 27.96
N ASN A 608 4.59 2.41 27.42
CA ASN A 608 4.38 1.19 28.21
C ASN A 608 5.52 0.99 29.23
N ASP A 609 6.79 1.12 28.80
CA ASP A 609 7.94 1.03 29.71
C ASP A 609 7.94 2.12 30.79
N GLN A 610 7.59 3.36 30.45
CA GLN A 610 7.45 4.44 31.42
C GLN A 610 6.33 4.16 32.43
N GLN A 611 5.22 3.55 32.01
CA GLN A 611 4.14 3.16 32.92
C GLN A 611 4.54 1.98 33.80
N ARG A 612 5.28 0.99 33.28
CA ARG A 612 5.87 -0.09 34.08
C ARG A 612 6.76 0.49 35.19
N LYS A 613 7.66 1.42 34.86
CA LYS A 613 8.51 2.12 35.83
C LYS A 613 7.70 2.81 36.93
N LYS A 614 6.65 3.55 36.57
CA LYS A 614 5.73 4.20 37.55
C LYS A 614 5.04 3.20 38.47
N LYS A 615 4.68 2.03 37.93
CA LYS A 615 4.05 0.93 38.69
C LYS A 615 5.07 -0.01 39.36
N LYS A 616 6.38 0.29 39.30
CA LYS A 616 7.48 -0.55 39.83
C LYS A 616 7.51 -1.96 39.23
N ILE A 617 7.10 -2.10 37.97
CA ILE A 617 7.21 -3.31 37.16
C ILE A 617 8.54 -3.23 36.38
N ALA A 618 9.21 -4.36 36.19
CA ALA A 618 10.44 -4.41 35.41
C ALA A 618 10.18 -3.95 33.97
N MET A 619 11.03 -3.07 33.44
CA MET A 619 10.96 -2.64 32.04
C MET A 619 11.51 -3.75 31.13
N HIS A 620 10.96 -3.86 29.92
CA HIS A 620 11.42 -4.86 28.95
C HIS A 620 12.60 -4.35 28.13
N ARG A 621 12.73 -3.03 27.97
CA ARG A 621 13.72 -2.42 27.10
C ARG A 621 14.59 -1.45 27.89
N GLY A 622 15.92 -1.60 27.74
CA GLY A 622 16.93 -0.71 28.33
C GLY A 622 17.23 0.53 27.49
N ILE A 623 16.23 1.06 26.77
CA ILE A 623 16.42 2.20 25.86
C ILE A 623 16.17 3.49 26.63
N ALA A 624 17.11 4.45 26.55
CA ALA A 624 16.93 5.78 27.12
C ALA A 624 15.76 6.51 26.43
N GLY A 625 14.84 7.07 27.23
CA GLY A 625 13.64 7.73 26.74
C GLY A 625 13.95 8.88 25.77
N ILE A 626 14.98 9.69 26.09
CA ILE A 626 15.49 10.76 25.23
C ILE A 626 15.81 10.24 23.82
N THR A 627 16.52 9.12 23.71
CA THR A 627 16.94 8.55 22.43
C THR A 627 15.73 8.11 21.61
N GLU A 628 14.75 7.47 22.23
CA GLU A 628 13.54 7.01 21.52
C GLU A 628 12.64 8.18 21.07
N TYR A 629 12.53 9.25 21.87
CA TYR A 629 11.85 10.48 21.44
C TYR A 629 12.54 11.13 20.24
N LYS A 630 13.88 11.17 20.21
CA LYS A 630 14.63 11.68 19.06
C LYS A 630 14.38 10.84 17.80
N ARG A 631 14.33 9.51 17.91
CA ARG A 631 13.93 8.63 16.79
C ARG A 631 12.52 8.97 16.29
N CYS A 632 11.56 9.16 17.20
CA CYS A 632 10.19 9.56 16.85
C CYS A 632 10.16 10.91 16.11
N ILE A 633 10.93 11.90 16.59
CA ILE A 633 11.07 13.20 15.95
C ILE A 633 11.60 13.06 14.52
N ILE A 634 12.71 12.34 14.33
CA ILE A 634 13.31 12.08 13.01
C ILE A 634 12.28 11.43 12.06
N LEU A 635 11.60 10.37 12.50
CA LEU A 635 10.59 9.67 11.71
C LEU A 635 9.40 10.58 11.34
N THR A 636 8.98 11.49 12.22
CA THR A 636 7.92 12.46 11.87
C THR A 636 8.36 13.51 10.86
N THR A 637 9.66 13.85 10.79
CA THR A 637 10.18 14.73 9.73
C THR A 637 10.14 14.07 8.36
N PHE A 638 10.35 12.75 8.30
CA PHE A 638 10.16 11.97 7.07
C PHE A 638 8.75 12.15 6.52
N LYS A 639 7.73 12.01 7.38
CA LYS A 639 6.29 12.13 7.06
C LYS A 639 5.79 13.57 6.92
N ARG A 640 6.55 14.59 7.33
CA ARG A 640 6.12 16.01 7.38
C ARG A 640 4.88 16.24 8.26
N ASN A 641 4.72 15.45 9.31
CA ASN A 641 3.56 15.58 10.21
C ASN A 641 3.86 16.55 11.36
N VAL A 642 3.52 17.83 11.17
CA VAL A 642 3.77 18.91 12.15
C VAL A 642 3.09 18.64 13.50
N GLY A 643 1.85 18.13 13.49
CA GLY A 643 1.11 17.85 14.72
C GLY A 643 1.80 16.79 15.59
N ARG A 644 2.23 15.67 14.98
CA ARG A 644 2.97 14.61 15.68
C ARG A 644 4.39 15.02 16.05
N TYR A 645 5.04 15.84 15.22
CA TYR A 645 6.35 16.41 15.54
C TYR A 645 6.29 17.25 16.83
N ASN A 646 5.36 18.20 16.91
CA ASN A 646 5.16 19.03 18.10
C ASN A 646 4.84 18.20 19.35
N PHE A 647 4.03 17.14 19.19
CA PHE A 647 3.72 16.19 20.26
C PHE A 647 5.01 15.54 20.82
N PHE A 648 5.87 14.99 19.96
CA PHE A 648 7.11 14.33 20.41
C PHE A 648 8.14 15.32 20.96
N CYS A 649 8.24 16.53 20.39
CA CYS A 649 9.11 17.58 20.93
C CYS A 649 8.71 17.99 22.35
N ASN A 650 7.42 18.18 22.61
CA ASN A 650 6.92 18.49 23.96
C ASN A 650 7.28 17.38 24.96
N HIS A 651 7.17 16.11 24.55
CA HIS A 651 7.58 14.98 25.38
C HIS A 651 9.09 14.96 25.63
N LEU A 652 9.92 15.22 24.60
CA LEU A 652 11.37 15.29 24.75
C LEU A 652 11.79 16.37 25.75
N VAL A 653 11.17 17.55 25.71
CA VAL A 653 11.44 18.64 26.67
C VAL A 653 11.09 18.23 28.09
N ASN A 654 9.96 17.54 28.27
CA ASN A 654 9.52 17.07 29.58
C ASN A 654 10.44 15.97 30.13
N GLU A 655 10.93 15.06 29.28
CA GLU A 655 11.88 14.01 29.68
C GLU A 655 13.21 14.63 30.15
N LYS A 656 13.76 15.59 29.40
CA LYS A 656 14.98 16.31 29.79
C LYS A 656 14.86 17.06 31.12
N LYS A 657 13.65 17.43 31.55
CA LYS A 657 13.40 18.06 32.87
C LYS A 657 13.32 17.05 34.02
N GLN A 658 13.11 15.77 33.73
CA GLN A 658 13.05 14.72 34.74
C GLN A 658 14.42 14.06 34.99
N ASP A 659 15.31 14.11 33.99
CA ASP A 659 16.69 13.62 34.10
C ASP A 659 17.67 14.65 34.71
N ASN A 660 17.25 15.92 34.82
CA ASN A 660 17.95 16.99 35.57
C ASN A 660 17.32 17.19 36.94
#